data_AF-F3YTR8-F1
#
_entry.id   AF-F3YTR8-F1
#
_cell.length_a   1.000
_cell.length_b   1.000
_cell.length_c   1.000
_cell.angle_alpha   90.00
_cell.angle_beta   90.00
_cell.angle_gamma   90.00
#
_symmetry.space_group_name_H-M   'P 1'
#
loop_
_entity.id
_entity.type
_entity.pdbx_description
1 polymer ?
#
loop_
_entity_poly.entity_id
_entity_poly.type
_entity_poly.pdbx_seq_one_letter_code
_entity_poly.pdbx_strand_id
1 'polypeptide(L)'
;MYKRISDYGIIGNLRTIALVGLDGSVDWLCLPYIDSPSVFAALLDHEKGGRFRVQPADDFDSMAEYLPESNVLRTRFRTRAGVLELTDFMAVAFGSDDAEREPPCCDLYRRVRVERGAVRVGVLFEPRLDYARRMPELEFWPCGVTAHGADAALHLSATHELRAGQGLALGQWDLAQGDEAWLRLGFSSPTPERAHTDGASLAAVGERALFTTTHFWRSWLRRDETGREIRTGPYEGLVQRSALALKLMFHAPEGTFAAAATTSLPEEIGGVRNWDYRFTWIRDTSFTLQALFNLGHLSETEGYLRWIERLLAGRGPEDLQIMYGLRGEEDLTEQELPHLDGYKGSRPVRVGNGAARQRQLDIYGEVLDAALALSDYVGKIDAQLWPALRAICDYVTRIWREKDAGIWEVRGGERHFVYSKLMCWVALDRGVTISERYGFPADTNHWLACMNEIREEVYVRGWCEEKQSFTQHYETTALDASVLRMFLLGFLPCTHPRAVSTILAVQRELTHDGLVLRYSLDQTSDGLAGGEGYFLLCSFWLADCLVLMDKLDEAERVLQRVAATANHLGLFAEEWDPAWKELLGNFPQAFTHIGFINTAHRLMQAKDARKRHPKAPPKRFLSELRHKLLMPAVTLNQGHRVSSLSSGELVAQLKKTMNQLRGAFFDSTSGRVAYERMRNSDLYLRYLDYARNLRDFHPETLTGREEKIAFWINLYNVLVIHGVIELGIRDSVKEVRGFFRRARYDIGGHLYAPDDIEHGILRGNRKPPGAIMRRFGEGDPRMALSHEQVDPRVHFGLVCASRSCPPIDVYTPERLDEQLDVAARTFLSSGGALLDRQSETVRLSRVFRWYAEDFPNSQDELLHFLAGYLHDQEDASFIREHANELMVEYQKYDWRLNR
;
A
#
# COMPACT_ATOMS: atom_id res chain seq x y z
N MET A 1 4.91 18.58 37.16
CA MET A 1 4.73 17.13 36.94
C MET A 1 4.66 16.79 35.44
N TYR A 2 5.10 15.58 35.05
CA TYR A 2 4.90 15.02 33.71
C TYR A 2 3.42 14.74 33.43
N LYS A 3 2.99 14.98 32.19
CA LYS A 3 1.67 14.54 31.68
C LYS A 3 1.74 13.13 31.15
N ARG A 4 0.62 12.42 31.05
CA ARG A 4 0.59 11.14 30.34
C ARG A 4 0.73 11.38 28.85
N ILE A 5 1.37 10.45 28.14
CA ILE A 5 1.49 10.50 26.68
C ILE A 5 0.09 10.59 26.03
N SER A 6 -0.90 9.90 26.60
CA SER A 6 -2.31 9.93 26.16
C SER A 6 -3.02 11.29 26.25
N ASP A 7 -2.44 12.25 26.99
CA ASP A 7 -3.04 13.57 27.20
C ASP A 7 -2.62 14.59 26.12
N TYR A 8 -1.83 14.18 25.13
CA TYR A 8 -1.36 15.04 24.04
C TYR A 8 -2.14 14.83 22.74
N GLY A 9 -2.41 15.92 22.03
CA GLY A 9 -2.70 15.95 20.60
C GLY A 9 -1.50 16.46 19.81
N ILE A 10 -1.51 16.26 18.49
CA ILE A 10 -0.51 16.83 17.59
C ILE A 10 -1.10 17.82 16.58
N ILE A 11 -0.32 18.83 16.24
CA ILE A 11 -0.58 19.77 15.14
C ILE A 11 0.71 19.97 14.35
N GLY A 12 0.62 20.33 13.07
CA GLY A 12 1.81 20.50 12.24
C GLY A 12 1.49 21.00 10.84
N ASN A 13 2.55 21.22 10.06
CA ASN A 13 2.46 21.86 8.75
C ASN A 13 3.23 21.14 7.63
N LEU A 14 3.40 19.82 7.75
CA LEU A 14 4.20 18.98 6.82
C LEU A 14 5.72 19.29 6.82
N ARG A 15 6.18 20.12 7.76
CA ARG A 15 7.60 20.40 8.01
C ARG A 15 7.98 20.06 9.43
N THR A 16 7.15 20.49 10.38
CA THR A 16 7.30 20.22 11.79
C THR A 16 5.97 19.89 12.47
N ILE A 17 6.05 19.40 13.71
CA ILE A 17 4.95 18.97 14.56
C ILE A 17 5.16 19.52 15.98
N ALA A 18 4.05 19.94 16.60
CA ALA A 18 3.98 20.29 18.02
C ALA A 18 3.08 19.30 18.78
N LEU A 19 3.44 18.94 20.02
CA LEU A 19 2.53 18.21 20.92
C LEU A 19 1.87 19.20 21.90
N VAL A 20 0.54 19.18 21.93
CA VAL A 20 -0.30 20.07 22.74
C VAL A 20 -1.01 19.25 23.79
N GLY A 21 -0.78 19.55 25.07
CA GLY A 21 -1.44 18.88 26.19
C GLY A 21 -2.84 19.40 26.46
N LEU A 22 -3.64 18.61 27.18
CA LEU A 22 -4.98 18.99 27.66
C LEU A 22 -5.01 20.26 28.53
N ASP A 23 -3.88 20.70 29.08
CA ASP A 23 -3.74 21.97 29.81
C ASP A 23 -3.42 23.16 28.89
N GLY A 24 -3.48 23.00 27.57
CA GLY A 24 -3.12 24.03 26.61
C GLY A 24 -1.62 24.34 26.55
N SER A 25 -0.76 23.45 27.05
CA SER A 25 0.70 23.57 26.94
C SER A 25 1.23 22.87 25.70
N VAL A 26 2.04 23.59 24.91
CA VAL A 26 2.94 23.01 23.92
C VAL A 26 4.21 22.60 24.64
N ASP A 27 4.37 21.30 24.88
CA ASP A 27 5.49 20.74 25.67
C ASP A 27 6.58 20.11 24.77
N TRP A 28 6.30 19.96 23.47
CA TRP A 28 7.27 19.52 22.45
C TRP A 28 7.07 20.30 21.16
N LEU A 29 8.16 20.86 20.63
CA LEU A 29 8.21 21.47 19.30
C LEU A 29 9.66 21.53 18.83
N CYS A 30 9.91 21.08 17.61
CA CYS A 30 11.19 21.23 16.92
C CYS A 30 11.04 22.23 15.78
N LEU A 31 12.05 23.06 15.51
CA LEU A 31 11.98 24.03 14.42
C LEU A 31 13.33 24.13 13.68
N PRO A 32 13.32 24.27 12.34
CA PRO A 32 12.13 24.38 11.48
C PRO A 32 11.53 23.03 11.04
N TYR A 33 12.21 21.90 11.31
CA TYR A 33 11.77 20.57 10.90
C TYR A 33 11.53 19.63 12.09
N ILE A 34 10.80 18.53 11.89
CA ILE A 34 10.53 17.51 12.94
C ILE A 34 11.83 17.01 13.58
N ASP A 35 12.86 16.74 12.78
CA ASP A 35 14.17 16.22 13.18
C ASP A 35 15.15 17.31 13.66
N SER A 36 14.75 18.58 13.66
CA SER A 36 15.58 19.68 14.17
C SER A 36 15.68 19.67 15.70
N PRO A 37 16.64 20.42 16.29
CA PRO A 37 16.68 20.60 17.73
C PRO A 37 15.38 21.20 18.29
N SER A 38 14.97 20.72 19.46
CA SER A 38 13.73 21.20 20.07
C SER A 38 13.87 22.64 20.58
N VAL A 39 12.80 23.41 20.46
CA VAL A 39 12.63 24.73 21.11
C VAL A 39 11.81 24.64 22.40
N PHE A 40 11.03 23.56 22.54
CA PHE A 40 10.37 23.11 23.77
C PHE A 40 10.59 21.60 23.94
N ALA A 41 11.00 21.20 25.14
CA ALA A 41 11.34 19.84 25.52
C ALA A 41 10.76 19.45 26.89
N ALA A 42 9.70 20.13 27.36
CA ALA A 42 9.02 19.77 28.61
C ALA A 42 8.48 18.34 28.62
N LEU A 43 8.31 17.72 27.44
CA LEU A 43 8.06 16.29 27.30
C LEU A 43 9.20 15.42 27.88
N LEU A 44 10.46 15.81 27.65
CA LEU A 44 11.65 15.05 28.07
C LEU A 44 12.17 15.46 29.44
N ASP A 45 11.99 16.72 29.82
CA ASP A 45 12.28 17.21 31.16
C ASP A 45 11.30 18.33 31.50
N HIS A 46 10.36 18.03 32.38
CA HIS A 46 9.26 18.94 32.65
C HIS A 46 9.65 20.20 33.43
N GLU A 47 10.85 20.26 34.02
CA GLU A 47 11.35 21.43 34.73
C GLU A 47 12.26 22.27 33.84
N LYS A 48 13.16 21.62 33.10
CA LYS A 48 14.20 22.30 32.31
C LYS A 48 13.80 22.54 30.87
N GLY A 49 12.91 21.70 30.33
CA GLY A 49 12.62 21.60 28.91
C GLY A 49 11.91 22.80 28.28
N GLY A 50 11.31 23.69 29.06
CA GLY A 50 10.56 24.84 28.54
C GLY A 50 9.28 24.46 27.79
N ARG A 51 8.39 25.42 27.63
CA ARG A 51 7.03 25.21 27.11
C ARG A 51 6.37 26.49 26.61
N PHE A 52 5.27 26.34 25.88
CA PHE A 52 4.37 27.46 25.57
C PHE A 52 2.93 27.13 25.97
N ARG A 53 2.42 27.75 27.04
CA ARG A 53 1.14 27.42 27.67
C ARG A 53 0.14 28.56 27.60
N VAL A 54 -1.10 28.23 27.26
CA VAL A 54 -2.26 29.12 27.27
C VAL A 54 -3.42 28.38 27.92
N GLN A 55 -3.91 28.86 29.07
CA GLN A 55 -4.95 28.19 29.85
C GLN A 55 -5.67 29.17 30.79
N PRO A 56 -6.80 28.79 31.42
CA PRO A 56 -7.35 29.56 32.53
C PRO A 56 -6.37 29.67 33.71
N ALA A 57 -6.41 30.81 34.41
CA ALA A 57 -5.64 31.03 35.63
C ALA A 57 -6.27 30.35 36.86
N ASP A 58 -7.59 30.15 36.84
CA ASP A 58 -8.34 29.44 37.87
C ASP A 58 -8.37 27.93 37.61
N ASP A 59 -8.79 27.13 38.59
CA ASP A 59 -9.02 25.69 38.43
C ASP A 59 -9.99 25.39 37.26
N PHE A 60 -9.66 24.36 36.48
CA PHE A 60 -10.41 23.98 35.29
C PHE A 60 -10.48 22.47 35.08
N ASP A 61 -11.54 22.05 34.39
CA ASP A 61 -11.56 20.80 33.63
C ASP A 61 -11.28 21.12 32.16
N SER A 62 -10.68 20.19 31.41
CA SER A 62 -10.47 20.36 29.98
C SER A 62 -10.80 19.13 29.14
N MET A 63 -11.12 19.37 27.88
CA MET A 63 -11.36 18.35 26.86
C MET A 63 -10.85 18.87 25.52
N ALA A 64 -10.10 18.05 24.79
CA ALA A 64 -9.64 18.37 23.46
C ALA A 64 -10.32 17.51 22.39
N GLU A 65 -10.52 18.09 21.21
CA GLU A 65 -11.02 17.43 20.01
C GLU A 65 -10.43 18.10 18.77
N TYR A 66 -10.28 17.36 17.69
CA TYR A 66 -9.94 17.97 16.39
C TYR A 66 -11.18 18.57 15.75
N LEU A 67 -11.02 19.71 15.07
CA LEU A 67 -12.05 20.16 14.14
C LEU A 67 -12.27 19.08 13.06
N PRO A 68 -13.52 18.80 12.64
CA PRO A 68 -13.83 17.70 11.75
C PRO A 68 -12.96 17.68 10.49
N GLU A 69 -12.40 16.49 10.19
CA GLU A 69 -11.58 16.21 9.02
C GLU A 69 -10.34 17.12 8.90
N SER A 70 -9.69 17.44 10.03
CA SER A 70 -8.51 18.33 10.04
C SER A 70 -7.47 18.01 11.12
N ASN A 71 -6.32 18.68 11.04
CA ASN A 71 -5.30 18.73 12.08
C ASN A 71 -5.32 20.05 12.87
N VAL A 72 -6.50 20.64 13.04
CA VAL A 72 -6.70 21.82 13.90
C VAL A 72 -7.27 21.34 15.24
N LEU A 73 -6.53 21.57 16.32
CA LEU A 73 -6.89 21.10 17.65
C LEU A 73 -7.70 22.16 18.38
N ARG A 74 -8.83 21.77 18.96
CA ARG A 74 -9.64 22.61 19.85
C ARG A 74 -9.61 22.02 21.25
N THR A 75 -9.19 22.81 22.22
CA THR A 75 -9.27 22.50 23.65
C THR A 75 -10.27 23.42 24.31
N ARG A 76 -11.27 22.84 25.00
CA ARG A 76 -12.22 23.59 25.82
C ARG A 76 -11.89 23.44 27.29
N PHE A 77 -11.81 24.56 27.99
CA PHE A 77 -11.63 24.63 29.43
C PHE A 77 -12.92 25.11 30.09
N ARG A 78 -13.33 24.40 31.15
CA ARG A 78 -14.48 24.80 31.97
C ARG A 78 -13.99 25.22 33.35
N THR A 79 -14.23 26.48 33.69
CA THR A 79 -13.98 27.01 35.04
C THR A 79 -15.32 27.28 35.74
N ARG A 80 -15.26 27.72 37.00
CA ARG A 80 -16.46 28.23 37.70
C ARG A 80 -17.01 29.54 37.08
N ALA A 81 -16.14 30.33 36.46
CA ALA A 81 -16.46 31.66 35.95
C ALA A 81 -16.88 31.66 34.46
N GLY A 82 -16.50 30.65 33.69
CA GLY A 82 -16.78 30.61 32.26
C GLY A 82 -16.29 29.37 31.52
N VAL A 83 -16.37 29.43 30.19
CA VAL A 83 -15.86 28.42 29.26
C VAL A 83 -14.92 29.11 28.26
N LEU A 84 -13.69 28.61 28.18
CA LEU A 84 -12.64 29.10 27.29
C LEU A 84 -12.40 28.06 26.18
N GLU A 85 -12.42 28.49 24.92
CA GLU A 85 -11.97 27.71 23.77
C GLU A 85 -10.57 28.16 23.37
N LEU A 86 -9.65 27.21 23.24
CA LEU A 86 -8.32 27.38 22.65
C LEU A 86 -8.26 26.58 21.36
N THR A 87 -7.98 27.23 20.24
CA THR A 87 -7.78 26.59 18.94
C THR A 87 -6.31 26.70 18.54
N ASP A 88 -5.63 25.57 18.42
CA ASP A 88 -4.22 25.45 18.08
C ASP A 88 -4.05 24.83 16.68
N PHE A 89 -3.22 25.45 15.83
CA PHE A 89 -2.89 24.92 14.51
C PHE A 89 -1.57 25.49 13.98
N MET A 90 -0.94 24.78 13.05
CA MET A 90 0.18 25.31 12.27
C MET A 90 -0.25 25.57 10.84
N ALA A 91 0.10 26.72 10.29
CA ALA A 91 -0.34 27.12 8.96
C ALA A 91 0.30 26.23 7.87
N VAL A 92 -0.53 25.70 6.96
CA VAL A 92 -0.09 24.93 5.79
C VAL A 92 -0.14 25.82 4.55
N ALA A 93 0.88 25.74 3.69
CA ALA A 93 0.89 26.47 2.41
C ALA A 93 -0.08 25.82 1.41
N PHE A 94 -0.91 26.63 0.74
CA PHE A 94 -1.87 26.18 -0.27
C PHE A 94 -1.55 26.81 -1.63
N GLY A 95 -1.18 25.99 -2.61
CA GLY A 95 -1.26 26.30 -4.05
C GLY A 95 -0.79 27.67 -4.52
N SER A 96 0.47 28.06 -4.28
CA SER A 96 1.07 29.22 -4.96
C SER A 96 2.30 28.81 -5.75
N ASP A 97 2.32 29.14 -7.04
CA ASP A 97 3.50 29.13 -7.93
C ASP A 97 4.65 30.02 -7.40
N ASP A 98 4.40 30.83 -6.36
CA ASP A 98 5.38 31.65 -5.63
C ASP A 98 6.18 30.87 -4.55
N ALA A 99 6.10 29.54 -4.53
CA ALA A 99 6.85 28.68 -3.60
C ALA A 99 8.39 28.84 -3.68
N GLU A 100 8.90 29.56 -4.70
CA GLU A 100 10.33 29.79 -4.92
C GLU A 100 10.90 31.05 -4.24
N ARG A 101 10.10 31.91 -3.59
CA ARG A 101 10.60 33.21 -3.07
C ARG A 101 10.66 33.41 -1.56
N GLU A 102 9.91 32.65 -0.75
CA GLU A 102 10.05 32.66 0.72
C GLU A 102 9.89 31.24 1.29
N PRO A 103 10.69 30.81 2.28
CA PRO A 103 10.46 29.54 2.94
C PRO A 103 9.07 29.55 3.61
N PRO A 104 8.19 28.57 3.34
CA PRO A 104 6.89 28.43 4.00
C PRO A 104 7.02 28.59 5.51
N CYS A 105 6.23 29.51 6.07
CA CYS A 105 6.34 29.91 7.46
C CYS A 105 6.00 28.74 8.42
N CYS A 106 6.89 28.43 9.36
CA CYS A 106 6.64 27.45 10.43
C CYS A 106 5.87 28.10 11.59
N ASP A 107 4.73 28.72 11.26
CA ASP A 107 3.98 29.52 12.22
C ASP A 107 2.96 28.65 12.97
N LEU A 108 3.07 28.66 14.30
CA LEU A 108 2.07 28.15 15.22
C LEU A 108 1.10 29.28 15.57
N TYR A 109 -0.19 29.07 15.33
CA TYR A 109 -1.26 29.97 15.72
C TYR A 109 -2.07 29.41 16.88
N ARG A 110 -2.44 30.29 17.80
CA ARG A 110 -3.26 29.97 18.96
C ARG A 110 -4.36 31.03 19.08
N ARG A 111 -5.61 30.61 18.91
CA ARG A 111 -6.80 31.48 19.09
C ARG A 111 -7.49 31.14 20.40
N VAL A 112 -7.69 32.15 21.22
CA VAL A 112 -8.37 32.08 22.50
C VAL A 112 -9.72 32.77 22.36
N ARG A 113 -10.82 32.12 22.74
CA ARG A 113 -12.16 32.70 22.72
C ARG A 113 -12.95 32.32 23.95
N VAL A 114 -13.60 33.28 24.60
CA VAL A 114 -14.50 32.99 25.71
C VAL A 114 -15.90 32.70 25.17
N GLU A 115 -16.31 31.44 25.20
CA GLU A 115 -17.64 31.02 24.74
C GLU A 115 -18.75 31.48 25.71
N ARG A 116 -18.46 31.50 27.02
CA ARG A 116 -19.42 31.86 28.06
C ARG A 116 -18.74 32.46 29.29
N GLY A 117 -19.36 33.46 29.90
CA GLY A 117 -18.91 34.04 31.18
C GLY A 117 -17.69 34.94 31.03
N ALA A 118 -16.86 35.02 32.07
CA ALA A 118 -15.61 35.77 32.04
C ALA A 118 -14.48 34.89 32.57
N VAL A 119 -13.36 34.85 31.88
CA VAL A 119 -12.24 33.96 32.20
C VAL A 119 -10.95 34.75 32.23
N ARG A 120 -10.20 34.61 33.31
CA ARG A 120 -8.81 35.07 33.37
C ARG A 120 -7.91 34.06 32.69
N VAL A 121 -7.27 34.45 31.60
CA VAL A 121 -6.39 33.61 30.80
C VAL A 121 -4.94 33.90 31.17
N GLY A 122 -4.18 32.84 31.47
CA GLY A 122 -2.75 32.88 31.67
C GLY A 122 -2.00 32.44 30.42
N VAL A 123 -0.96 33.19 30.06
CA VAL A 123 -0.01 32.86 29.00
C VAL A 123 1.39 32.74 29.59
N LEU A 124 2.09 31.67 29.24
CA LEU A 124 3.50 31.43 29.58
C LEU A 124 4.25 31.04 28.33
N PHE A 125 5.27 31.81 27.96
CA PHE A 125 6.22 31.48 26.90
C PHE A 125 7.62 31.33 27.50
N GLU A 126 8.11 30.10 27.55
CA GLU A 126 9.38 29.71 28.15
C GLU A 126 10.22 28.90 27.13
N PRO A 127 10.87 29.57 26.17
CA PRO A 127 11.69 28.90 25.17
C PRO A 127 12.99 28.35 25.79
N ARG A 128 13.35 27.13 25.39
CA ARG A 128 14.56 26.41 25.81
C ARG A 128 15.14 25.69 24.59
N LEU A 129 16.04 26.40 23.90
CA LEU A 129 16.57 25.96 22.62
C LEU A 129 17.55 24.80 22.78
N ASP A 130 17.68 24.01 21.71
CA ASP A 130 18.65 22.91 21.62
C ASP A 130 18.50 21.90 22.78
N TYR A 131 17.26 21.40 22.96
CA TYR A 131 16.93 20.46 24.03
C TYR A 131 17.28 20.99 25.42
N ALA A 132 16.93 22.26 25.67
CA ALA A 132 17.26 23.01 26.88
C ALA A 132 18.76 23.15 27.20
N ARG A 133 19.66 22.92 26.23
CA ARG A 133 21.08 23.27 26.38
C ARG A 133 21.31 24.78 26.35
N ARG A 134 20.38 25.54 25.75
CA ARG A 134 20.52 26.99 25.58
C ARG A 134 19.29 27.75 26.05
N MET A 135 19.55 28.79 26.81
CA MET A 135 18.56 29.77 27.23
C MET A 135 18.67 31.00 26.32
N PRO A 136 17.62 31.35 25.56
CA PRO A 136 17.69 32.48 24.64
C PRO A 136 17.57 33.82 25.40
N GLU A 137 18.10 34.88 24.79
CA GLU A 137 17.84 36.25 25.24
C GLU A 137 16.47 36.72 24.73
N LEU A 138 15.69 37.39 25.58
CA LEU A 138 14.34 37.84 25.25
C LEU A 138 14.31 39.36 25.01
N GLU A 139 13.88 39.75 23.82
CA GLU A 139 13.65 41.14 23.43
C GLU A 139 12.14 41.42 23.29
N PHE A 140 11.62 42.34 24.11
CA PHE A 140 10.21 42.70 24.12
C PHE A 140 9.93 43.88 23.20
N TRP A 141 8.80 43.82 22.50
CA TRP A 141 8.31 44.88 21.63
C TRP A 141 6.77 45.03 21.82
N PRO A 142 6.13 46.12 21.35
CA PRO A 142 4.78 46.51 21.80
C PRO A 142 3.67 45.45 21.73
N CYS A 143 3.78 44.45 20.86
CA CYS A 143 2.80 43.36 20.74
C CYS A 143 3.47 41.97 20.71
N GLY A 144 4.62 41.80 21.36
CA GLY A 144 5.28 40.49 21.37
C GLY A 144 6.67 40.43 21.99
N VAL A 145 7.32 39.29 21.78
CA VAL A 145 8.66 39.00 22.24
C VAL A 145 9.43 38.22 21.17
N THR A 146 10.70 38.55 20.99
CA THR A 146 11.65 37.78 20.19
C THR A 146 12.60 37.05 21.14
N ALA A 147 12.76 35.74 20.95
CA ALA A 147 13.77 34.94 21.63
C ALA A 147 14.93 34.67 20.68
N HIS A 148 16.10 35.23 21.00
CA HIS A 148 17.30 35.15 20.18
C HIS A 148 18.14 33.92 20.54
N GLY A 149 18.34 33.03 19.57
CA GLY A 149 19.29 31.93 19.62
C GLY A 149 20.49 32.19 18.69
N ALA A 150 21.51 31.32 18.76
CA ALA A 150 22.71 31.46 17.94
C ALA A 150 22.41 31.35 16.42
N ASP A 151 21.57 30.37 16.05
CA ASP A 151 21.29 30.02 14.65
C ASP A 151 19.80 30.16 14.28
N ALA A 152 18.98 30.67 15.19
CA ALA A 152 17.54 30.83 15.01
C ALA A 152 16.95 31.90 15.92
N ALA A 153 15.86 32.53 15.48
CA ALA A 153 15.03 33.41 16.31
C ALA A 153 13.58 32.92 16.34
N LEU A 154 12.95 33.04 17.51
CA LEU A 154 11.51 32.79 17.68
C LEU A 154 10.79 34.11 17.91
N HIS A 155 9.72 34.35 17.16
CA HIS A 155 8.94 35.57 17.26
C HIS A 155 7.54 35.24 17.74
N LEU A 156 7.22 35.59 18.99
CA LEU A 156 5.88 35.49 19.54
C LEU A 156 5.18 36.84 19.40
N SER A 157 4.16 36.91 18.57
CA SER A 157 3.22 38.04 18.48
C SER A 157 1.94 37.73 19.23
N ALA A 158 1.36 38.72 19.90
CA ALA A 158 0.11 38.59 20.62
C ALA A 158 -0.78 39.84 20.43
N THR A 159 -2.09 39.62 20.42
CA THR A 159 -3.10 40.70 20.42
C THR A 159 -3.17 41.48 21.74
N HIS A 160 -2.64 40.90 22.81
CA HIS A 160 -2.68 41.42 24.18
C HIS A 160 -1.27 41.49 24.76
N GLU A 161 -1.10 42.34 25.78
CA GLU A 161 0.21 42.61 26.39
C GLU A 161 0.87 41.35 26.97
N LEU A 162 2.18 41.21 26.71
CA LEU A 162 3.07 40.24 27.36
C LEU A 162 4.10 41.00 28.19
N ARG A 163 4.42 40.47 29.37
CA ARG A 163 5.35 41.07 30.32
C ARG A 163 6.57 40.20 30.50
N ALA A 164 7.71 40.83 30.74
CA ALA A 164 8.95 40.15 31.05
C ALA A 164 8.88 39.42 32.39
N GLY A 165 9.33 38.17 32.41
CA GLY A 165 9.72 37.43 33.60
C GLY A 165 11.20 37.04 33.54
N GLN A 166 11.68 36.29 34.53
CA GLN A 166 13.05 35.79 34.53
C GLN A 166 13.24 34.73 33.43
N GLY A 167 13.69 35.17 32.24
CA GLY A 167 13.97 34.25 31.13
C GLY A 167 12.75 33.63 30.46
N LEU A 168 11.60 34.30 30.59
CA LEU A 168 10.29 33.89 30.06
C LEU A 168 9.41 35.13 29.82
N ALA A 169 8.33 34.97 29.06
CA ALA A 169 7.29 35.98 28.89
C ALA A 169 5.95 35.50 29.48
N LEU A 170 5.22 36.40 30.14
CA LEU A 170 3.96 36.13 30.83
C LEU A 170 2.83 37.02 30.32
N GLY A 171 1.62 36.47 30.21
CA GLY A 171 0.39 37.21 29.98
C GLY A 171 -0.67 36.85 31.02
N GLN A 172 -1.45 37.85 31.45
CA GLN A 172 -2.66 37.66 32.25
C GLN A 172 -3.75 38.55 31.66
N TRP A 173 -4.76 37.92 31.06
CA TRP A 173 -5.79 38.62 30.28
C TRP A 173 -7.16 38.31 30.85
N ASP A 174 -7.90 39.35 31.24
CA ASP A 174 -9.30 39.22 31.65
C ASP A 174 -10.17 39.33 30.40
N LEU A 175 -10.75 38.22 29.96
CA LEU A 175 -11.59 38.15 28.76
C LEU A 175 -13.05 37.90 29.13
N ALA A 176 -13.95 38.69 28.57
CA ALA A 176 -15.39 38.54 28.70
C ALA A 176 -15.97 37.68 27.58
N GLN A 177 -17.23 37.27 27.73
CA GLN A 177 -17.92 36.45 26.74
C GLN A 177 -17.90 37.12 25.36
N GLY A 178 -17.44 36.37 24.35
CA GLY A 178 -17.31 36.84 22.98
C GLY A 178 -15.94 37.47 22.66
N ASP A 179 -15.13 37.79 23.68
CA ASP A 179 -13.78 38.30 23.46
C ASP A 179 -12.89 37.22 22.85
N GLU A 180 -11.95 37.68 22.03
CA GLU A 180 -11.00 36.86 21.30
C GLU A 180 -9.59 37.41 21.44
N ALA A 181 -8.62 36.52 21.57
CA ALA A 181 -7.20 36.85 21.56
C ALA A 181 -6.43 35.87 20.66
N TRP A 182 -5.44 36.40 19.95
CA TRP A 182 -4.55 35.62 19.10
C TRP A 182 -3.11 35.68 19.58
N LEU A 183 -2.42 34.56 19.41
CA LEU A 183 -0.96 34.45 19.45
C LEU A 183 -0.44 33.77 18.18
N ARG A 184 0.72 34.21 17.69
CA ARG A 184 1.48 33.59 16.60
C ARG A 184 2.92 33.42 17.04
N LEU A 185 3.42 32.19 17.03
CA LEU A 185 4.83 31.88 17.21
C LEU A 185 5.44 31.55 15.83
N GLY A 186 6.29 32.44 15.33
CA GLY A 186 7.03 32.26 14.09
C GLY A 186 8.50 31.92 14.32
N PHE A 187 9.14 31.40 13.28
CA PHE A 187 10.56 31.03 13.23
C PHE A 187 11.27 31.74 12.07
N SER A 188 12.51 32.19 12.29
CA SER A 188 13.40 32.66 11.22
C SER A 188 14.87 32.35 11.49
N SER A 189 15.66 32.33 10.42
CA SER A 189 17.12 32.36 10.49
C SER A 189 17.63 33.75 10.96
N PRO A 190 18.89 33.88 11.43
CA PRO A 190 19.39 35.07 12.15
C PRO A 190 19.60 36.37 11.35
N THR A 191 19.22 36.49 10.07
CA THR A 191 19.38 37.72 9.26
C THR A 191 18.24 37.93 8.25
N PRO A 192 17.88 39.20 7.93
CA PRO A 192 17.21 40.19 8.78
C PRO A 192 15.68 40.25 8.60
N GLU A 193 15.03 40.73 9.67
CA GLU A 193 13.67 41.31 9.77
C GLU A 193 12.49 40.55 9.14
N ARG A 194 11.98 39.54 9.86
CA ARG A 194 10.52 39.31 9.80
C ARG A 194 9.84 40.55 10.37
N ALA A 195 9.05 41.24 9.56
CA ALA A 195 8.24 42.36 10.01
C ALA A 195 7.38 41.94 11.21
N HIS A 196 7.49 42.70 12.30
CA HIS A 196 6.59 42.55 13.44
C HIS A 196 5.15 42.66 12.94
N THR A 197 4.35 41.62 13.18
CA THR A 197 2.92 41.67 12.87
C THR A 197 2.26 42.49 13.97
N ASP A 198 1.63 43.60 13.59
CA ASP A 198 0.86 44.39 14.55
C ASP A 198 -0.33 43.55 15.11
N GLY A 199 -0.81 43.89 16.31
CA GLY A 199 -1.87 43.12 16.96
C GLY A 199 -3.20 43.11 16.19
N ALA A 200 -3.52 44.19 15.47
CA ALA A 200 -4.78 44.33 14.73
C ALA A 200 -4.81 43.47 13.45
N SER A 201 -3.69 43.37 12.75
CA SER A 201 -3.52 42.50 11.58
C SER A 201 -3.41 41.03 11.97
N LEU A 202 -2.89 40.72 13.17
CA LEU A 202 -2.71 39.35 13.63
C LEU A 202 -4.03 38.55 13.65
N ALA A 203 -5.12 39.13 14.16
CA ALA A 203 -6.42 38.46 14.17
C ALA A 203 -6.92 38.13 12.74
N ALA A 204 -6.82 39.10 11.82
CA ALA A 204 -7.24 38.91 10.43
C ALA A 204 -6.34 37.90 9.67
N VAL A 205 -5.03 37.90 9.94
CA VAL A 205 -4.08 36.92 9.40
C VAL A 205 -4.36 35.53 9.96
N GLY A 206 -4.61 35.43 11.27
CA GLY A 206 -4.93 34.19 11.97
C GLY A 206 -6.21 33.54 11.44
N GLU A 207 -7.29 34.30 11.27
CA GLU A 207 -8.55 33.80 10.70
C GLU A 207 -8.37 33.27 9.27
N ARG A 208 -7.63 33.99 8.41
CA ARG A 208 -7.29 33.50 7.07
C ARG A 208 -6.47 32.21 7.12
N ALA A 209 -5.46 32.15 8.00
CA ALA A 209 -4.62 30.97 8.16
C ALA A 209 -5.43 29.76 8.66
N LEU A 210 -6.36 29.96 9.60
CA LEU A 210 -7.26 28.91 10.11
C LEU A 210 -8.16 28.37 9.00
N PHE A 211 -8.76 29.25 8.20
CA PHE A 211 -9.60 28.87 7.07
C PHE A 211 -8.81 28.05 6.03
N THR A 212 -7.67 28.57 5.56
CA THR A 212 -6.83 27.90 4.55
C THR A 212 -6.30 26.56 5.05
N THR A 213 -5.87 26.49 6.30
CA THR A 213 -5.36 25.25 6.92
C THR A 213 -6.46 24.20 7.04
N THR A 214 -7.66 24.59 7.52
CA THR A 214 -8.80 23.68 7.62
C THR A 214 -9.23 23.18 6.24
N HIS A 215 -9.25 24.07 5.24
CA HIS A 215 -9.56 23.71 3.86
C HIS A 215 -8.53 22.72 3.30
N PHE A 216 -7.23 22.97 3.49
CA PHE A 216 -6.15 22.07 3.05
C PHE A 216 -6.38 20.63 3.52
N TRP A 217 -6.60 20.42 4.82
CA TRP A 217 -6.76 19.08 5.37
C TRP A 217 -8.01 18.36 4.84
N ARG A 218 -9.13 19.08 4.74
CA ARG A 218 -10.38 18.54 4.18
C ARG A 218 -10.25 18.19 2.71
N SER A 219 -9.59 19.05 1.93
CA SER A 219 -9.34 18.80 0.51
C SER A 219 -8.42 17.60 0.31
N TRP A 220 -7.37 17.47 1.12
CA TRP A 220 -6.46 16.33 1.06
C TRP A 220 -7.18 15.03 1.40
N LEU A 221 -7.93 14.98 2.51
CA LEU A 221 -8.63 13.76 2.94
C LEU A 221 -9.68 13.29 1.92
N ARG A 222 -10.28 14.22 1.17
CA ARG A 222 -11.28 13.91 0.13
C ARG A 222 -10.69 13.59 -1.24
N ARG A 223 -9.36 13.72 -1.40
CA ARG A 223 -8.68 13.43 -2.65
C ARG A 223 -8.58 11.92 -2.85
N ASP A 224 -9.22 11.41 -3.89
CA ASP A 224 -9.06 10.02 -4.35
C ASP A 224 -8.36 10.00 -5.71
N GLU A 225 -7.09 9.62 -5.71
CA GLU A 225 -6.27 9.51 -6.91
C GLU A 225 -6.35 8.12 -7.54
N THR A 226 -6.92 7.16 -6.81
CA THR A 226 -7.00 5.76 -7.24
C THR A 226 -8.33 5.39 -7.88
N GLY A 227 -9.39 6.17 -7.61
CA GLY A 227 -10.76 5.86 -7.98
C GLY A 227 -11.35 4.67 -7.21
N ARG A 228 -10.69 4.20 -6.15
CA ARG A 228 -11.13 3.03 -5.38
C ARG A 228 -12.12 3.47 -4.32
N GLU A 229 -13.31 2.88 -4.34
CA GLU A 229 -14.25 3.03 -3.22
C GLU A 229 -13.72 2.25 -2.01
N ILE A 230 -13.14 2.96 -1.04
CA ILE A 230 -12.61 2.38 0.19
C ILE A 230 -13.69 2.44 1.27
N ARG A 231 -14.03 1.27 1.81
CA ARG A 231 -15.03 1.15 2.88
C ARG A 231 -14.38 0.58 4.11
N THR A 232 -14.22 1.40 5.13
CA THR A 232 -13.70 0.95 6.43
C THR A 232 -14.79 0.81 7.50
N GLY A 233 -16.05 1.00 7.11
CA GLY A 233 -17.23 0.69 7.91
C GLY A 233 -17.25 1.46 9.23
N PRO A 234 -17.38 0.79 10.39
CA PRO A 234 -17.42 1.47 11.68
C PRO A 234 -16.09 2.13 12.07
N TYR A 235 -14.99 1.82 11.38
CA TYR A 235 -13.65 2.32 11.68
C TYR A 235 -13.29 3.61 10.92
N GLU A 236 -14.19 4.11 10.08
CA GLU A 236 -13.95 5.26 9.18
C GLU A 236 -13.36 6.48 9.88
N GLY A 237 -13.92 6.88 11.03
CA GLY A 237 -13.41 8.03 11.77
C GLY A 237 -11.96 7.84 12.25
N LEU A 238 -11.61 6.65 12.74
CA LEU A 238 -10.26 6.36 13.25
C LEU A 238 -9.25 6.13 12.11
N VAL A 239 -9.71 5.59 10.98
CA VAL A 239 -8.90 5.47 9.75
C VAL A 239 -8.55 6.86 9.21
N GLN A 240 -9.53 7.76 9.10
CA GLN A 240 -9.31 9.15 8.67
C GLN A 240 -8.37 9.89 9.64
N ARG A 241 -8.55 9.70 10.94
CA ARG A 241 -7.67 10.29 11.96
C ARG A 241 -6.23 9.79 11.81
N SER A 242 -6.07 8.49 11.55
CA SER A 242 -4.76 7.86 11.32
C SER A 242 -4.09 8.36 10.04
N ALA A 243 -4.84 8.48 8.94
CA ALA A 243 -4.36 9.01 7.67
C ALA A 243 -3.81 10.44 7.82
N LEU A 244 -4.57 11.30 8.51
CA LEU A 244 -4.15 12.67 8.77
C LEU A 244 -2.95 12.76 9.74
N ALA A 245 -2.77 11.81 10.67
CA ALA A 245 -1.59 11.73 11.53
C ALA A 245 -0.34 11.33 10.72
N LEU A 246 -0.46 10.33 9.85
CA LEU A 246 0.60 9.96 8.90
C LEU A 246 0.97 11.13 7.99
N LYS A 247 -0.03 11.87 7.50
CA LYS A 247 0.21 13.04 6.67
C LYS A 247 0.96 14.15 7.43
N LEU A 248 0.76 14.32 8.74
CA LEU A 248 1.57 15.28 9.51
C LEU A 248 3.04 14.91 9.56
N MET A 249 3.35 13.60 9.60
CA MET A 249 4.72 13.07 9.62
C MET A 249 5.36 12.99 8.22
N PHE A 250 4.62 13.36 7.17
CA PHE A 250 5.13 13.45 5.81
C PHE A 250 5.93 14.74 5.59
N HIS A 251 7.18 14.60 5.16
CA HIS A 251 8.01 15.72 4.71
C HIS A 251 7.80 15.97 3.21
N ALA A 252 6.89 16.89 2.91
CA ALA A 252 6.44 17.14 1.54
C ALA A 252 7.53 17.47 0.50
N PRO A 253 8.59 18.23 0.82
CA PRO A 253 9.63 18.56 -0.16
C PRO A 253 10.36 17.34 -0.74
N GLU A 254 10.72 16.36 0.10
CA GLU A 254 11.48 15.18 -0.35
C GLU A 254 10.60 13.96 -0.64
N GLY A 255 9.41 13.89 -0.02
CA GLY A 255 8.55 12.70 -0.11
C GLY A 255 8.85 11.63 0.94
N THR A 256 9.50 11.99 2.05
CA THR A 256 9.89 11.08 3.14
C THR A 256 8.91 11.15 4.32
N PHE A 257 8.98 10.18 5.23
CA PHE A 257 8.11 10.11 6.42
C PHE A 257 8.93 9.93 7.69
N ALA A 258 8.59 10.67 8.74
CA ALA A 258 9.13 10.37 10.07
C ALA A 258 8.47 9.10 10.65
N ALA A 259 9.25 8.25 11.32
CA ALA A 259 8.70 7.08 12.02
C ALA A 259 7.80 7.48 13.21
N ALA A 260 8.15 8.58 13.89
CA ALA A 260 7.33 9.23 14.90
C ALA A 260 7.59 10.74 15.01
N ALA A 261 6.72 11.45 15.72
CA ALA A 261 6.89 12.89 15.97
C ALA A 261 7.88 13.23 17.11
N THR A 262 8.28 12.23 17.90
CA THR A 262 9.04 12.41 19.15
C THR A 262 10.32 11.58 19.17
N THR A 263 11.15 11.88 20.17
CA THR A 263 12.32 11.08 20.56
C THR A 263 12.20 10.67 22.02
N SER A 264 12.89 9.60 22.41
CA SER A 264 13.24 9.24 23.79
C SER A 264 12.06 9.10 24.74
N LEU A 265 10.89 8.77 24.21
CA LEU A 265 9.81 8.25 25.04
C LEU A 265 10.07 6.76 25.33
N PRO A 266 9.80 6.32 26.56
CA PRO A 266 10.23 5.00 27.02
C PRO A 266 9.34 3.85 26.57
N GLU A 267 9.95 2.76 26.13
CA GLU A 267 9.30 1.42 25.99
C GLU A 267 9.01 0.79 27.37
N GLU A 268 9.67 1.26 28.43
CA GLU A 268 9.39 0.93 29.83
C GLU A 268 9.69 2.15 30.70
N ILE A 269 8.74 2.61 31.53
CA ILE A 269 8.95 3.79 32.39
C ILE A 269 10.12 3.53 33.36
N GLY A 270 11.12 4.41 33.35
CA GLY A 270 12.35 4.27 34.12
C GLY A 270 13.41 3.39 33.44
N GLY A 271 13.08 2.76 32.31
CA GLY A 271 13.93 1.88 31.53
C GLY A 271 14.91 2.63 30.61
N VAL A 272 15.75 1.83 29.94
CA VAL A 272 16.86 2.29 29.09
C VAL A 272 16.55 2.33 27.59
N ARG A 273 15.37 1.83 27.21
CA ARG A 273 14.88 1.72 25.83
C ARG A 273 14.14 3.01 25.43
N ASN A 274 14.93 4.03 25.07
CA ASN A 274 14.46 5.36 24.70
C ASN A 274 15.21 5.82 23.44
N TRP A 275 14.52 5.96 22.32
CA TRP A 275 15.13 6.13 20.97
C TRP A 275 14.59 7.35 20.23
N ASP A 276 15.39 7.91 19.32
CA ASP A 276 14.96 8.99 18.44
C ASP A 276 14.37 8.45 17.14
N TYR A 277 13.06 8.69 16.94
CA TYR A 277 12.26 8.14 15.84
C TYR A 277 11.85 9.21 14.82
N ARG A 278 12.46 10.39 14.87
CA ARG A 278 12.11 11.52 13.99
C ARG A 278 12.72 11.45 12.58
N PHE A 279 13.31 10.30 12.24
CA PHE A 279 13.99 10.02 10.98
C PHE A 279 13.11 9.21 10.02
N THR A 280 13.55 9.09 8.76
CA THR A 280 12.88 8.28 7.75
C THR A 280 13.55 6.92 7.63
N TRP A 281 12.88 5.87 8.09
CA TRP A 281 13.29 4.48 7.82
C TRP A 281 12.79 4.05 6.44
N ILE A 282 13.63 3.30 5.72
CA ILE A 282 13.23 2.73 4.43
C ILE A 282 12.03 1.80 4.62
N ARG A 283 12.13 0.91 5.62
CA ARG A 283 11.06 -0.02 6.00
C ARG A 283 9.77 0.72 6.32
N ASP A 284 9.79 1.64 7.29
CA ASP A 284 8.60 2.30 7.80
C ASP A 284 7.86 3.09 6.72
N THR A 285 8.64 3.71 5.83
CA THR A 285 8.07 4.44 4.72
C THR A 285 7.34 3.51 3.75
N SER A 286 7.93 2.37 3.36
CA SER A 286 7.29 1.41 2.45
C SER A 286 5.88 0.99 2.90
N PHE A 287 5.72 0.71 4.21
CA PHE A 287 4.43 0.38 4.81
C PHE A 287 3.47 1.57 4.83
N THR A 288 3.99 2.77 5.10
CA THR A 288 3.21 4.02 5.07
C THR A 288 2.59 4.23 3.70
N LEU A 289 3.39 4.00 2.67
CA LEU A 289 2.95 4.14 1.29
C LEU A 289 1.86 3.12 0.96
N GLN A 290 2.01 1.87 1.38
CA GLN A 290 0.95 0.87 1.18
C GLN A 290 -0.38 1.30 1.84
N ALA A 291 -0.33 1.86 3.05
CA ALA A 291 -1.54 2.35 3.73
C ALA A 291 -2.16 3.57 3.03
N LEU A 292 -1.36 4.56 2.66
CA LEU A 292 -1.84 5.75 1.95
C LEU A 292 -2.36 5.42 0.55
N PHE A 293 -1.70 4.50 -0.15
CA PHE A 293 -2.15 3.92 -1.40
C PHE A 293 -3.50 3.24 -1.26
N ASN A 294 -3.68 2.41 -0.22
CA ASN A 294 -4.97 1.77 0.09
C ASN A 294 -6.06 2.79 0.42
N LEU A 295 -5.70 4.03 0.77
CA LEU A 295 -6.61 5.14 1.04
C LEU A 295 -6.85 6.08 -0.16
N GLY A 296 -6.17 5.83 -1.29
CA GLY A 296 -6.35 6.64 -2.50
C GLY A 296 -5.33 7.78 -2.67
N HIS A 297 -4.27 7.81 -1.87
CA HIS A 297 -3.22 8.84 -1.91
C HIS A 297 -1.93 8.28 -2.56
N LEU A 298 -1.80 8.48 -3.88
CA LEU A 298 -0.69 8.02 -4.72
C LEU A 298 0.50 8.99 -4.70
N SER A 299 0.25 10.30 -4.60
CA SER A 299 1.26 11.35 -4.80
C SER A 299 2.45 11.22 -3.83
N GLU A 300 2.18 10.86 -2.58
CA GLU A 300 3.15 10.64 -1.53
C GLU A 300 4.04 9.43 -1.85
N THR A 301 3.46 8.39 -2.44
CA THR A 301 4.17 7.15 -2.81
C THR A 301 5.16 7.38 -3.93
N GLU A 302 4.78 8.18 -4.94
CA GLU A 302 5.69 8.56 -6.01
C GLU A 302 6.84 9.45 -5.53
N GLY A 303 6.56 10.39 -4.62
CA GLY A 303 7.57 11.26 -4.02
C GLY A 303 8.69 10.44 -3.38
N TYR A 304 8.31 9.42 -2.59
CA TYR A 304 9.26 8.53 -1.95
C TYR A 304 10.08 7.68 -2.93
N LEU A 305 9.46 7.03 -3.92
CA LEU A 305 10.25 6.21 -4.87
C LEU A 305 11.24 7.04 -5.69
N ARG A 306 10.88 8.29 -6.03
CA ARG A 306 11.83 9.23 -6.64
C ARG A 306 12.97 9.61 -5.69
N TRP A 307 12.73 9.66 -4.39
CA TRP A 307 13.79 9.89 -3.40
C TRP A 307 14.74 8.68 -3.31
N ILE A 308 14.21 7.46 -3.29
CA ILE A 308 15.02 6.23 -3.36
C ILE A 308 15.85 6.18 -4.65
N GLU A 309 15.26 6.53 -5.80
CA GLU A 309 15.98 6.63 -7.08
C GLU A 309 17.17 7.59 -6.99
N ARG A 310 16.98 8.79 -6.39
CA ARG A 310 18.05 9.77 -6.19
C ARG A 310 19.17 9.23 -5.30
N LEU A 311 18.83 8.51 -4.22
CA LEU A 311 19.82 7.88 -3.36
C LEU A 311 20.67 6.85 -4.11
N LEU A 312 20.02 5.96 -4.86
CA LEU A 312 20.67 4.88 -5.60
C LEU A 312 21.52 5.40 -6.78
N ALA A 313 21.05 6.43 -7.47
CA ALA A 313 21.79 7.03 -8.58
C ALA A 313 23.15 7.60 -8.15
N GLY A 314 23.30 7.98 -6.88
CA GLY A 314 24.56 8.51 -6.36
C GLY A 314 25.58 7.46 -5.94
N ARG A 315 25.13 6.30 -5.42
CA ARG A 315 25.98 5.43 -4.56
C ARG A 315 25.73 3.91 -4.65
N GLY A 316 24.75 3.46 -5.45
CA GLY A 316 24.43 2.03 -5.58
C GLY A 316 23.74 1.41 -4.33
N PRO A 317 23.22 0.17 -4.43
CA PRO A 317 22.46 -0.47 -3.34
C PRO A 317 23.27 -0.81 -2.08
N GLU A 318 24.59 -1.00 -2.20
CA GLU A 318 25.51 -1.31 -1.12
C GLU A 318 25.68 -0.19 -0.10
N ASP A 319 25.47 1.06 -0.52
CA ASP A 319 25.62 2.26 0.31
C ASP A 319 24.29 2.75 0.89
N LEU A 320 23.19 2.00 0.69
CA LEU A 320 21.91 2.32 1.31
C LEU A 320 21.97 2.10 2.83
N GLN A 321 21.64 3.16 3.58
CA GLN A 321 21.42 3.11 5.01
C GLN A 321 19.99 2.67 5.31
N ILE A 322 19.77 2.16 6.52
CA ILE A 322 18.43 1.72 6.94
C ILE A 322 17.48 2.90 7.18
N MET A 323 18.05 4.05 7.54
CA MET A 323 17.32 5.29 7.82
C MET A 323 18.17 6.51 7.49
N TYR A 324 17.49 7.64 7.27
CA TYR A 324 18.10 8.93 6.94
C TYR A 324 17.39 10.06 7.70
N GLY A 325 18.02 11.22 7.80
CA GLY A 325 17.32 12.48 8.09
C GLY A 325 16.20 12.72 7.08
N LEU A 326 15.19 13.51 7.43
CA LEU A 326 14.03 13.71 6.54
C LEU A 326 14.40 14.34 5.20
N ARG A 327 15.56 15.02 5.14
CA ARG A 327 16.10 15.64 3.93
C ARG A 327 17.20 14.80 3.26
N GLY A 328 17.38 13.56 3.71
CA GLY A 328 18.39 12.63 3.18
C GLY A 328 19.76 12.71 3.88
N GLU A 329 19.85 13.34 5.05
CA GLU A 329 21.09 13.35 5.83
C GLU A 329 21.49 11.95 6.31
N GLU A 330 22.78 11.64 6.21
CA GLU A 330 23.33 10.31 6.55
C GLU A 330 23.94 10.25 7.96
N ASP A 331 24.36 11.41 8.49
CA ASP A 331 24.93 11.49 9.83
C ASP A 331 23.81 11.65 10.87
N LEU A 332 23.42 10.52 11.45
CA LEU A 332 22.46 10.44 12.54
C LEU A 332 23.14 10.02 13.84
N THR A 333 24.36 10.50 14.08
CA THR A 333 25.15 10.16 15.27
C THR A 333 24.33 10.25 16.55
N GLU A 334 24.18 9.11 17.22
CA GLU A 334 23.49 8.98 18.50
C GLU A 334 24.26 9.71 19.60
N GLN A 335 23.57 10.58 20.33
CA GLN A 335 24.11 11.36 21.44
C GLN A 335 23.17 11.24 22.64
N GLU A 336 23.74 10.95 23.81
CA GLU A 336 23.02 11.00 25.07
C GLU A 336 22.99 12.43 25.63
N LEU A 337 21.85 12.81 26.21
CA LEU A 337 21.61 14.12 26.82
C LEU A 337 21.50 14.00 28.35
N PRO A 338 22.63 13.90 29.08
CA PRO A 338 22.63 13.60 30.51
C PRO A 338 22.08 14.74 31.39
N HIS A 339 21.92 15.95 30.83
CA HIS A 339 21.36 17.09 31.54
C HIS A 339 19.83 17.02 31.69
N LEU A 340 19.16 16.18 30.91
CA LEU A 340 17.71 15.96 30.96
C LEU A 340 17.38 14.75 31.83
N ASP A 341 16.30 14.84 32.59
CA ASP A 341 15.88 13.75 33.47
C ASP A 341 15.25 12.57 32.73
N GLY A 342 14.72 12.82 31.53
CA GLY A 342 13.98 11.85 30.73
C GLY A 342 12.53 11.71 31.19
N TYR A 343 11.64 11.31 30.29
CA TYR A 343 10.21 11.21 30.58
C TYR A 343 9.97 10.30 31.80
N LYS A 344 9.40 10.84 32.87
CA LYS A 344 9.19 10.14 34.16
C LYS A 344 10.48 9.46 34.71
N GLY A 345 11.65 10.02 34.44
CA GLY A 345 12.94 9.50 34.91
C GLY A 345 13.55 8.38 34.04
N SER A 346 13.01 8.15 32.85
CA SER A 346 13.51 7.12 31.92
C SER A 346 14.77 7.61 31.21
N ARG A 347 15.90 6.93 31.45
CA ARG A 347 17.23 7.37 31.00
C ARG A 347 17.97 6.25 30.27
N PRO A 348 18.83 6.57 29.29
CA PRO A 348 19.22 7.92 28.88
C PRO A 348 18.21 8.55 27.89
N VAL A 349 18.26 9.87 27.76
CA VAL A 349 17.62 10.60 26.65
C VAL A 349 18.60 10.61 25.49
N ARG A 350 18.16 10.17 24.31
CA ARG A 350 18.95 10.06 23.09
C ARG A 350 18.44 10.99 21.99
N VAL A 351 19.37 11.57 21.23
CA VAL A 351 19.07 12.23 19.95
C VAL A 351 19.98 11.64 18.88
N GLY A 352 19.51 11.53 17.65
CA GLY A 352 20.16 10.65 16.68
C GLY A 352 19.85 9.18 16.97
N ASN A 353 20.31 8.28 16.11
CA ASN A 353 19.98 6.87 16.23
C ASN A 353 21.15 5.98 15.76
N GLY A 354 21.66 5.16 16.68
CA GLY A 354 22.81 4.30 16.43
C GLY A 354 22.55 3.20 15.41
N ALA A 355 21.28 2.86 15.15
CA ALA A 355 20.93 1.86 14.16
C ALA A 355 21.21 2.32 12.72
N ALA A 356 21.41 3.62 12.46
CA ALA A 356 21.73 4.15 11.13
C ALA A 356 22.98 3.52 10.49
N ARG A 357 23.89 2.97 11.31
CA ARG A 357 25.10 2.26 10.84
C ARG A 357 24.97 0.75 10.80
N GLN A 358 23.84 0.19 11.25
CA GLN A 358 23.58 -1.24 11.20
C GLN A 358 23.26 -1.65 9.78
N ARG A 359 23.58 -2.91 9.46
CA ARG A 359 23.14 -3.54 8.23
C ARG A 359 21.81 -4.24 8.47
N GLN A 360 20.86 -4.01 7.58
CA GLN A 360 19.57 -4.70 7.53
C GLN A 360 19.31 -5.16 6.10
N LEU A 361 19.09 -6.46 5.93
CA LEU A 361 18.83 -7.02 4.60
C LEU A 361 17.35 -6.85 4.20
N ASP A 362 16.47 -6.54 5.15
CA ASP A 362 15.04 -6.40 4.90
C ASP A 362 14.70 -5.18 4.04
N ILE A 363 15.47 -4.09 4.13
CA ILE A 363 15.20 -2.83 3.43
C ILE A 363 15.01 -3.00 1.92
N TYR A 364 15.74 -3.94 1.31
CA TYR A 364 15.67 -4.20 -0.13
C TYR A 364 14.33 -4.80 -0.54
N GLY A 365 13.81 -5.72 0.27
CA GLY A 365 12.49 -6.30 0.06
C GLY A 365 11.38 -5.27 0.25
N GLU A 366 11.52 -4.39 1.25
CA GLU A 366 10.53 -3.34 1.55
C GLU A 366 10.41 -2.33 0.38
N VAL A 367 11.53 -1.91 -0.21
CA VAL A 367 11.52 -1.03 -1.39
C VAL A 367 10.80 -1.70 -2.57
N LEU A 368 11.11 -2.96 -2.83
CA LEU A 368 10.54 -3.71 -3.95
C LEU A 368 9.06 -4.04 -3.75
N ASP A 369 8.62 -4.28 -2.51
CA ASP A 369 7.19 -4.49 -2.19
C ASP A 369 6.39 -3.19 -2.40
N ALA A 370 6.93 -2.04 -1.99
CA ALA A 370 6.34 -0.73 -2.29
C ALA A 370 6.30 -0.44 -3.80
N ALA A 371 7.36 -0.79 -4.53
CA ALA A 371 7.40 -0.64 -5.99
C ALA A 371 6.36 -1.53 -6.69
N LEU A 372 6.14 -2.76 -6.20
CA LEU A 372 5.09 -3.62 -6.75
C LEU A 372 3.70 -2.99 -6.53
N ALA A 373 3.43 -2.42 -5.35
CA ALA A 373 2.14 -1.76 -5.10
C ALA A 373 1.87 -0.62 -6.11
N LEU A 374 2.88 0.22 -6.41
CA LEU A 374 2.75 1.24 -7.45
C LEU A 374 2.60 0.69 -8.86
N SER A 375 3.18 -0.47 -9.14
CA SER A 375 3.10 -1.10 -10.46
C SER A 375 1.67 -1.50 -10.87
N ASP A 376 0.69 -1.47 -9.95
CA ASP A 376 -0.73 -1.65 -10.28
C ASP A 376 -1.33 -0.47 -11.07
N TYR A 377 -0.59 0.64 -11.16
CA TYR A 377 -1.01 1.89 -11.80
C TYR A 377 -0.11 2.23 -12.98
N VAL A 378 -0.75 2.55 -14.10
CA VAL A 378 -0.06 2.78 -15.38
C VAL A 378 0.87 3.99 -15.28
N GLY A 379 2.12 3.79 -15.71
CA GLY A 379 3.13 4.85 -15.82
C GLY A 379 3.78 5.25 -14.50
N LYS A 380 3.56 4.50 -13.41
CA LYS A 380 4.17 4.80 -12.09
C LYS A 380 5.52 4.14 -11.87
N ILE A 381 5.73 2.97 -12.46
CA ILE A 381 7.08 2.40 -12.64
C ILE A 381 7.44 2.62 -14.10
N ASP A 382 8.47 3.43 -14.34
CA ASP A 382 8.94 3.75 -15.68
C ASP A 382 10.37 3.25 -15.92
N ALA A 383 10.88 3.52 -17.13
CA ALA A 383 12.22 3.10 -17.52
C ALA A 383 13.34 3.85 -16.78
N GLN A 384 13.05 4.96 -16.08
CA GLN A 384 14.04 5.71 -15.30
C GLN A 384 14.21 5.09 -13.91
N LEU A 385 13.11 4.67 -13.29
CA LEU A 385 13.13 4.00 -11.98
C LEU A 385 13.64 2.55 -12.04
N TRP A 386 13.36 1.83 -13.14
CA TRP A 386 13.69 0.40 -13.24
C TRP A 386 15.17 0.05 -12.99
N PRO A 387 16.18 0.75 -13.55
CA PRO A 387 17.59 0.46 -13.30
C PRO A 387 17.95 0.41 -11.81
N ALA A 388 17.36 1.29 -10.98
CA ALA A 388 17.59 1.34 -9.55
C ALA A 388 17.00 0.09 -8.84
N LEU A 389 15.76 -0.28 -9.18
CA LEU A 389 15.11 -1.49 -8.64
C LEU A 389 15.81 -2.77 -9.07
N ARG A 390 16.26 -2.84 -10.34
CA ARG A 390 17.06 -3.96 -10.86
C ARG A 390 18.38 -4.09 -10.11
N ALA A 391 19.08 -2.98 -9.86
CA ALA A 391 20.34 -2.99 -9.13
C ALA A 391 20.17 -3.56 -7.71
N ILE A 392 19.07 -3.23 -7.02
CA ILE A 392 18.73 -3.84 -5.72
C ILE A 392 18.61 -5.36 -5.85
N CYS A 393 17.85 -5.86 -6.83
CA CYS A 393 17.66 -7.30 -7.03
C CYS A 393 19.00 -8.01 -7.28
N ASP A 394 19.84 -7.44 -8.16
CA ASP A 394 21.18 -7.96 -8.46
C ASP A 394 22.08 -7.96 -7.22
N TYR A 395 22.00 -6.93 -6.38
CA TYR A 395 22.73 -6.85 -5.11
C TYR A 395 22.27 -7.92 -4.13
N VAL A 396 20.96 -8.10 -3.94
CA VAL A 396 20.39 -9.11 -3.04
C VAL A 396 20.90 -10.52 -3.37
N THR A 397 21.04 -10.87 -4.65
CA THR A 397 21.57 -12.20 -5.03
C THR A 397 22.98 -12.49 -4.51
N ARG A 398 23.76 -11.45 -4.20
CA ARG A 398 25.14 -11.54 -3.70
C ARG A 398 25.22 -11.60 -2.18
N ILE A 399 24.31 -10.91 -1.49
CA ILE A 399 24.44 -10.61 -0.05
C ILE A 399 23.48 -11.38 0.86
N TRP A 400 22.47 -12.06 0.31
CA TRP A 400 21.39 -12.64 1.14
C TRP A 400 21.89 -13.65 2.18
N ARG A 401 23.07 -14.25 2.00
CA ARG A 401 23.68 -15.20 2.95
C ARG A 401 24.35 -14.54 4.16
N GLU A 402 24.53 -13.23 4.17
CA GLU A 402 25.25 -12.51 5.22
C GLU A 402 24.41 -12.39 6.51
N LYS A 403 25.01 -12.06 7.65
CA LYS A 403 24.26 -11.76 8.88
C LYS A 403 23.86 -10.29 8.91
N ASP A 404 22.83 -9.97 9.67
CA ASP A 404 22.32 -8.60 9.81
C ASP A 404 21.69 -8.37 11.20
N ALA A 405 21.23 -7.15 11.46
CA ALA A 405 20.66 -6.75 12.74
C ALA A 405 19.15 -7.09 12.90
N GLY A 406 18.51 -7.59 11.85
CA GLY A 406 17.09 -7.92 11.83
C GLY A 406 16.18 -6.69 11.91
N ILE A 407 14.87 -6.90 11.77
CA ILE A 407 13.85 -5.84 11.76
C ILE A 407 13.84 -5.01 13.06
N TRP A 408 14.19 -5.62 14.20
CA TRP A 408 14.15 -4.98 15.51
C TRP A 408 15.46 -4.29 15.94
N GLU A 409 16.46 -4.22 15.04
CA GLU A 409 17.70 -3.44 15.28
C GLU A 409 18.45 -3.87 16.55
N VAL A 410 18.41 -5.17 16.86
CA VAL A 410 18.84 -5.69 18.16
C VAL A 410 20.31 -5.35 18.44
N ARG A 411 20.62 -5.01 19.69
CA ARG A 411 21.99 -4.69 20.12
C ARG A 411 22.80 -5.94 20.51
N GLY A 412 22.21 -7.13 20.46
CA GLY A 412 22.84 -8.44 20.69
C GLY A 412 23.74 -8.97 19.56
N GLY A 413 23.91 -8.17 18.50
CA GLY A 413 24.78 -8.44 17.35
C GLY A 413 24.10 -9.20 16.21
N GLU A 414 24.78 -9.27 15.06
CA GLU A 414 24.20 -9.76 13.81
C GLU A 414 23.93 -11.28 13.83
N ARG A 415 22.80 -11.71 13.24
CA ARG A 415 22.37 -13.12 13.13
C ARG A 415 21.76 -13.41 11.75
N HIS A 416 21.42 -14.67 11.50
CA HIS A 416 20.60 -15.03 10.33
C HIS A 416 19.11 -14.99 10.72
N PHE A 417 18.55 -13.77 10.76
CA PHE A 417 17.13 -13.56 11.07
C PHE A 417 16.25 -14.13 9.97
N VAL A 418 15.20 -14.88 10.35
CA VAL A 418 14.26 -15.50 9.40
C VAL A 418 13.58 -14.43 8.56
N TYR A 419 13.16 -13.33 9.21
CA TYR A 419 12.53 -12.20 8.54
C TYR A 419 13.43 -11.55 7.47
N SER A 420 14.71 -11.32 7.78
CA SER A 420 15.65 -10.71 6.84
C SER A 420 15.85 -11.56 5.58
N LYS A 421 15.93 -12.89 5.73
CA LYS A 421 16.03 -13.81 4.57
C LYS A 421 14.74 -13.85 3.76
N LEU A 422 13.59 -13.85 4.43
CA LEU A 422 12.29 -13.71 3.79
C LEU A 422 12.22 -12.44 2.94
N MET A 423 12.71 -11.30 3.44
CA MET A 423 12.64 -10.04 2.69
C MET A 423 13.63 -10.00 1.51
N CYS A 424 14.76 -10.71 1.57
CA CYS A 424 15.58 -10.95 0.38
C CYS A 424 14.81 -11.77 -0.69
N TRP A 425 14.05 -12.78 -0.27
CA TRP A 425 13.16 -13.53 -1.19
C TRP A 425 12.10 -12.60 -1.81
N VAL A 426 11.48 -11.74 -1.00
CA VAL A 426 10.49 -10.75 -1.47
C VAL A 426 11.12 -9.83 -2.51
N ALA A 427 12.32 -9.29 -2.28
CA ALA A 427 12.97 -8.40 -3.24
C ALA A 427 13.04 -9.02 -4.65
N LEU A 428 13.44 -10.29 -4.74
CA LEU A 428 13.55 -11.01 -6.01
C LEU A 428 12.18 -11.34 -6.61
N ASP A 429 11.23 -11.82 -5.81
CA ASP A 429 9.87 -12.16 -6.27
C ASP A 429 9.16 -10.94 -6.90
N ARG A 430 9.23 -9.80 -6.21
CA ARG A 430 8.66 -8.53 -6.67
C ARG A 430 9.41 -8.01 -7.90
N GLY A 431 10.74 -8.13 -7.92
CA GLY A 431 11.57 -7.76 -9.07
C GLY A 431 11.22 -8.52 -10.34
N VAL A 432 11.07 -9.84 -10.26
CA VAL A 432 10.61 -10.71 -11.36
C VAL A 432 9.22 -10.27 -11.83
N THR A 433 8.29 -10.10 -10.89
CA THR A 433 6.91 -9.69 -11.20
C THR A 433 6.86 -8.36 -11.96
N ILE A 434 7.63 -7.35 -11.52
CA ILE A 434 7.69 -6.03 -12.17
C ILE A 434 8.34 -6.12 -13.56
N SER A 435 9.45 -6.88 -13.68
CA SER A 435 10.14 -7.10 -14.96
C SER A 435 9.21 -7.72 -16.00
N GLU A 436 8.48 -8.77 -15.63
CA GLU A 436 7.55 -9.47 -16.52
C GLU A 436 6.32 -8.61 -16.88
N ARG A 437 5.76 -7.89 -15.89
CA ARG A 437 4.59 -7.02 -16.08
C ARG A 437 4.82 -5.95 -17.13
N TYR A 438 6.00 -5.33 -17.13
CA TYR A 438 6.32 -4.23 -18.04
C TYR A 438 7.24 -4.61 -19.21
N GLY A 439 7.77 -5.83 -19.22
CA GLY A 439 8.77 -6.26 -20.20
C GLY A 439 10.12 -5.56 -20.03
N PHE A 440 10.47 -5.15 -18.80
CA PHE A 440 11.76 -4.53 -18.54
C PHE A 440 12.89 -5.58 -18.51
N PRO A 441 14.07 -5.28 -19.08
CA PRO A 441 15.16 -6.25 -19.16
C PRO A 441 15.81 -6.50 -17.79
N ALA A 442 15.90 -7.77 -17.41
CA ALA A 442 16.64 -8.29 -16.26
C ALA A 442 17.02 -9.78 -16.46
N ASP A 443 17.97 -10.26 -15.66
CA ASP A 443 18.32 -11.68 -15.59
C ASP A 443 17.37 -12.42 -14.64
N THR A 444 16.11 -12.55 -15.07
CA THR A 444 15.06 -13.18 -14.25
C THR A 444 15.36 -14.64 -13.95
N ASN A 445 16.10 -15.36 -14.80
CA ASN A 445 16.52 -16.74 -14.55
C ASN A 445 17.45 -16.84 -13.33
N HIS A 446 18.45 -15.96 -13.24
CA HIS A 446 19.34 -15.90 -12.08
C HIS A 446 18.58 -15.52 -10.80
N TRP A 447 17.67 -14.55 -10.88
CA TRP A 447 16.84 -14.15 -9.75
C TRP A 447 15.93 -15.27 -9.27
N LEU A 448 15.27 -16.01 -10.18
CA LEU A 448 14.42 -17.15 -9.84
C LEU A 448 15.20 -18.29 -9.17
N ALA A 449 16.42 -18.59 -9.66
CA ALA A 449 17.28 -19.59 -9.04
C ALA A 449 17.66 -19.20 -7.60
N CYS A 450 18.14 -17.97 -7.42
CA CYS A 450 18.49 -17.43 -6.09
C CYS A 450 17.27 -17.37 -5.15
N MET A 451 16.11 -16.99 -5.67
CA MET A 451 14.84 -16.98 -4.93
C MET A 451 14.47 -18.38 -4.43
N ASN A 452 14.65 -19.43 -5.24
CA ASN A 452 14.41 -20.81 -4.80
C ASN A 452 15.38 -21.25 -3.70
N GLU A 453 16.66 -20.89 -3.80
CA GLU A 453 17.65 -21.17 -2.75
C GLU A 453 17.26 -20.52 -1.41
N ILE A 454 16.88 -19.24 -1.44
CA ILE A 454 16.43 -18.53 -0.23
C ILE A 454 15.16 -19.19 0.34
N ARG A 455 14.21 -19.57 -0.53
CA ARG A 455 12.96 -20.22 -0.13
C ARG A 455 13.22 -21.53 0.58
N GLU A 456 14.08 -22.40 0.03
CA GLU A 456 14.47 -23.65 0.67
C GLU A 456 15.19 -23.41 2.01
N GLU A 457 16.12 -22.45 2.05
CA GLU A 457 16.87 -22.16 3.26
C GLU A 457 15.96 -21.67 4.40
N VAL A 458 15.07 -20.73 4.13
CA VAL A 458 14.09 -20.23 5.12
C VAL A 458 13.13 -21.33 5.55
N TYR A 459 12.64 -22.14 4.61
CA TYR A 459 11.69 -23.22 4.90
C TYR A 459 12.28 -24.31 5.79
N VAL A 460 13.56 -24.62 5.62
CA VAL A 460 14.25 -25.69 6.37
C VAL A 460 14.86 -25.14 7.66
N ARG A 461 15.69 -24.10 7.58
CA ARG A 461 16.47 -23.58 8.72
C ARG A 461 15.69 -22.63 9.61
N GLY A 462 14.66 -21.98 9.08
CA GLY A 462 13.79 -21.10 9.87
C GLY A 462 12.75 -21.85 10.72
N TRP A 463 12.57 -23.15 10.49
CA TRP A 463 11.55 -23.96 11.16
C TRP A 463 12.09 -24.64 12.42
N CYS A 464 11.37 -24.51 13.53
CA CYS A 464 11.65 -25.23 14.77
C CYS A 464 10.63 -26.35 14.97
N GLU A 465 11.09 -27.61 14.90
CA GLU A 465 10.22 -28.77 15.13
C GLU A 465 9.70 -28.86 16.57
N GLU A 466 10.45 -28.40 17.57
CA GLU A 466 9.99 -28.39 18.97
C GLU A 466 8.78 -27.44 19.16
N LYS A 467 8.87 -26.23 18.61
CA LYS A 467 7.82 -25.22 18.71
C LYS A 467 6.69 -25.40 17.69
N GLN A 468 6.92 -26.21 16.66
CA GLN A 468 6.06 -26.30 15.47
C GLN A 468 5.78 -24.89 14.88
N SER A 469 6.84 -24.08 14.75
CA SER A 469 6.75 -22.69 14.33
C SER A 469 8.02 -22.23 13.64
N PHE A 470 7.90 -21.22 12.77
CA PHE A 470 9.06 -20.39 12.41
C PHE A 470 9.53 -19.57 13.63
N THR A 471 10.84 -19.37 13.76
CA THR A 471 11.47 -18.70 14.91
C THR A 471 12.13 -17.38 14.51
N GLN A 472 12.72 -16.66 15.47
CA GLN A 472 13.35 -15.36 15.26
C GLN A 472 14.56 -15.43 14.30
N HIS A 473 15.49 -16.33 14.59
CA HIS A 473 16.70 -16.57 13.80
C HIS A 473 17.08 -18.06 13.85
N TYR A 474 17.93 -18.50 12.92
CA TYR A 474 18.21 -19.93 12.71
C TYR A 474 18.82 -20.66 13.92
N GLU A 475 19.46 -19.93 14.84
CA GLU A 475 20.12 -20.49 16.01
C GLU A 475 19.29 -20.41 17.31
N THR A 476 18.00 -20.09 17.25
CA THR A 476 17.12 -19.99 18.43
C THR A 476 15.78 -20.71 18.25
N THR A 477 15.19 -21.11 19.37
CA THR A 477 13.79 -21.61 19.45
C THR A 477 12.80 -20.51 19.84
N ALA A 478 13.27 -19.29 20.13
CA ALA A 478 12.42 -18.17 20.50
C ALA A 478 11.53 -17.73 19.33
N LEU A 479 10.25 -17.46 19.64
CA LEU A 479 9.30 -16.93 18.68
C LEU A 479 9.50 -15.43 18.48
N ASP A 480 9.13 -14.94 17.30
CA ASP A 480 9.13 -13.54 16.94
C ASP A 480 7.88 -13.23 16.11
N ALA A 481 7.19 -12.14 16.42
CA ALA A 481 5.96 -11.77 15.72
C ALA A 481 6.19 -11.39 14.24
N SER A 482 7.41 -11.00 13.85
CA SER A 482 7.76 -10.67 12.46
C SER A 482 7.55 -11.86 11.50
N VAL A 483 7.58 -13.11 11.98
CA VAL A 483 7.33 -14.29 11.14
C VAL A 483 5.89 -14.34 10.62
N LEU A 484 4.94 -13.63 11.25
CA LEU A 484 3.57 -13.51 10.74
C LEU A 484 3.55 -12.82 9.36
N ARG A 485 4.48 -11.89 9.11
CA ARG A 485 4.60 -11.22 7.81
C ARG A 485 4.89 -12.18 6.65
N MET A 486 5.52 -13.33 6.93
CA MET A 486 5.75 -14.39 5.93
C MET A 486 4.49 -14.73 5.15
N PHE A 487 3.34 -14.79 5.84
CA PHE A 487 2.07 -15.15 5.23
C PHE A 487 1.40 -13.97 4.54
N LEU A 488 1.57 -12.76 5.10
CA LEU A 488 1.08 -11.52 4.50
C LEU A 488 1.80 -11.18 3.18
N LEU A 489 3.06 -11.59 3.06
CA LEU A 489 3.93 -11.39 1.89
C LEU A 489 3.79 -12.50 0.84
N GLY A 490 3.00 -13.54 1.10
CA GLY A 490 2.74 -14.61 0.14
C GLY A 490 3.82 -15.70 0.05
N PHE A 491 4.76 -15.76 1.00
CA PHE A 491 5.80 -16.80 1.01
C PHE A 491 5.20 -18.21 1.17
N LEU A 492 4.23 -18.34 2.09
CA LEU A 492 3.38 -19.51 2.27
C LEU A 492 1.91 -19.10 2.41
N PRO A 493 0.95 -19.86 1.85
CA PRO A 493 -0.46 -19.56 2.05
C PRO A 493 -0.85 -19.78 3.52
N CYS A 494 -1.73 -18.93 4.07
CA CYS A 494 -2.20 -19.03 5.46
C CYS A 494 -2.92 -20.34 5.80
N THR A 495 -3.30 -21.15 4.80
CA THR A 495 -3.89 -22.48 4.95
C THR A 495 -2.85 -23.60 5.07
N HIS A 496 -1.57 -23.31 4.82
CA HIS A 496 -0.49 -24.29 4.93
C HIS A 496 -0.33 -24.75 6.39
N PRO A 497 -0.10 -26.06 6.68
CA PRO A 497 0.00 -26.56 8.06
C PRO A 497 1.02 -25.83 8.94
N ARG A 498 2.22 -25.57 8.40
CA ARG A 498 3.26 -24.77 9.09
C ARG A 498 2.84 -23.33 9.35
N ALA A 499 2.07 -22.72 8.45
CA ALA A 499 1.58 -21.36 8.62
C ALA A 499 0.55 -21.29 9.74
N VAL A 500 -0.45 -22.17 9.70
CA VAL A 500 -1.47 -22.31 10.75
C VAL A 500 -0.81 -22.55 12.11
N SER A 501 0.13 -23.49 12.19
CA SER A 501 0.83 -23.81 13.44
C SER A 501 1.63 -22.62 13.98
N THR A 502 2.35 -21.90 13.11
CA THR A 502 3.10 -20.68 13.48
C THR A 502 2.18 -19.59 14.03
N ILE A 503 1.07 -19.29 13.33
CA ILE A 503 0.11 -18.26 13.77
C ILE A 503 -0.47 -18.62 15.15
N LEU A 504 -0.83 -19.89 15.37
CA LEU A 504 -1.33 -20.36 16.65
C LEU A 504 -0.26 -20.36 17.76
N ALA A 505 1.01 -20.62 17.42
CA ALA A 505 2.13 -20.53 18.37
C ALA A 505 2.35 -19.09 18.84
N VAL A 506 2.40 -18.12 17.91
CA VAL A 506 2.50 -16.69 18.23
C VAL A 506 1.30 -16.23 19.04
N GLN A 507 0.08 -16.64 18.67
CA GLN A 507 -1.14 -16.31 19.41
C GLN A 507 -1.13 -16.87 20.85
N ARG A 508 -0.50 -18.03 21.07
CA ARG A 508 -0.45 -18.67 22.39
C ARG A 508 0.64 -18.10 23.28
N GLU A 509 1.83 -17.83 22.74
CA GLU A 509 3.03 -17.56 23.52
C GLU A 509 3.44 -16.08 23.55
N LEU A 510 3.05 -15.28 22.54
CA LEU A 510 3.39 -13.86 22.47
C LEU A 510 2.19 -12.93 22.72
N THR A 511 0.99 -13.48 22.95
CA THR A 511 -0.21 -12.67 23.16
C THR A 511 -0.63 -12.63 24.63
N HIS A 512 -0.87 -11.42 25.15
CA HIS A 512 -1.46 -11.19 26.46
C HIS A 512 -2.45 -10.03 26.38
N ASP A 513 -3.60 -10.14 27.06
CA ASP A 513 -4.69 -9.14 26.99
C ASP A 513 -5.10 -8.75 25.54
N GLY A 514 -4.97 -9.70 24.61
CA GLY A 514 -5.28 -9.51 23.19
C GLY A 514 -4.28 -8.64 22.41
N LEU A 515 -3.11 -8.35 23.00
CA LEU A 515 -2.00 -7.62 22.38
C LEU A 515 -0.77 -8.54 22.25
N VAL A 516 0.06 -8.28 21.24
CA VAL A 516 1.18 -9.15 20.85
C VAL A 516 2.52 -8.46 21.14
N LEU A 517 3.45 -9.20 21.76
CA LEU A 517 4.85 -8.78 21.96
C LEU A 517 5.68 -8.95 20.67
N ARG A 518 6.81 -8.23 20.55
CA ARG A 518 7.75 -8.46 19.43
C ARG A 518 8.33 -9.88 19.51
N TYR A 519 8.85 -10.22 20.67
CA TYR A 519 9.40 -11.51 21.05
C TYR A 519 9.42 -11.62 22.58
N SER A 520 9.72 -12.79 23.13
CA SER A 520 9.83 -12.97 24.58
C SER A 520 11.27 -12.71 25.04
N LEU A 521 11.49 -11.65 25.82
CA LEU A 521 12.79 -11.32 26.43
C LEU A 521 13.27 -12.38 27.43
N ASP A 522 12.38 -13.24 27.94
CA ASP A 522 12.73 -14.39 28.77
C ASP A 522 13.37 -15.54 27.97
N GLN A 523 13.13 -15.58 26.64
CA GLN A 523 13.55 -16.67 25.76
C GLN A 523 14.69 -16.29 24.81
N THR A 524 14.89 -15.00 24.55
CA THR A 524 15.96 -14.49 23.69
C THR A 524 16.47 -13.15 24.21
N SER A 525 17.78 -12.90 24.06
CA SER A 525 18.40 -11.64 24.45
C SER A 525 18.59 -10.74 23.24
N ASP A 526 18.08 -9.52 23.34
CA ASP A 526 18.25 -8.42 22.39
C ASP A 526 19.50 -7.56 22.68
N GLY A 527 20.26 -7.88 23.73
CA GLY A 527 21.42 -7.12 24.19
C GLY A 527 21.09 -5.93 25.11
N LEU A 528 19.85 -5.79 25.57
CA LEU A 528 19.40 -4.71 26.45
C LEU A 528 18.83 -5.25 27.78
N ALA A 529 18.80 -4.39 28.80
CA ALA A 529 18.24 -4.71 30.12
C ALA A 529 16.81 -4.15 30.25
N GLY A 530 16.00 -4.77 31.13
CA GLY A 530 14.62 -4.36 31.40
C GLY A 530 13.60 -5.06 30.50
N GLY A 531 12.34 -4.64 30.56
CA GLY A 531 11.24 -5.10 29.70
C GLY A 531 10.86 -4.12 28.59
N GLU A 532 9.78 -4.44 27.89
CA GLU A 532 9.13 -3.58 26.89
C GLU A 532 7.60 -3.67 27.07
N GLY A 533 6.88 -2.69 26.53
CA GLY A 533 5.44 -2.75 26.38
C GLY A 533 5.01 -3.65 25.22
N TYR A 534 3.71 -3.70 24.96
CA TYR A 534 3.18 -4.50 23.86
C TYR A 534 3.22 -3.69 22.58
N PHE A 535 4.04 -4.14 21.63
CA PHE A 535 4.24 -3.48 20.34
C PHE A 535 2.99 -3.59 19.47
N LEU A 536 2.26 -2.49 19.34
CA LEU A 536 0.89 -2.51 18.82
C LEU A 536 0.81 -3.00 17.35
N LEU A 537 1.86 -2.75 16.56
CA LEU A 537 1.96 -3.22 15.17
C LEU A 537 1.85 -4.75 15.04
N CYS A 538 2.45 -5.51 15.96
CA CYS A 538 2.45 -6.97 15.92
C CYS A 538 1.03 -7.54 16.06
N SER A 539 0.17 -6.84 16.79
CA SER A 539 -1.24 -7.22 16.95
C SER A 539 -2.02 -7.10 15.64
N PHE A 540 -1.68 -6.12 14.81
CA PHE A 540 -2.26 -5.97 13.47
C PHE A 540 -1.82 -7.08 12.52
N TRP A 541 -0.55 -7.48 12.55
CA TRP A 541 -0.09 -8.62 11.74
C TRP A 541 -0.81 -9.93 12.11
N LEU A 542 -1.09 -10.14 13.40
CA LEU A 542 -1.90 -11.27 13.85
C LEU A 542 -3.35 -11.17 13.35
N ALA A 543 -3.98 -10.00 13.50
CA ALA A 543 -5.33 -9.76 13.01
C ALA A 543 -5.44 -10.01 11.49
N ASP A 544 -4.46 -9.56 10.73
CA ASP A 544 -4.40 -9.76 9.28
C ASP A 544 -4.27 -11.23 8.89
N CYS A 545 -3.42 -11.99 9.59
CA CYS A 545 -3.32 -13.43 9.39
C CYS A 545 -4.65 -14.13 9.71
N LEU A 546 -5.35 -13.71 10.78
CA LEU A 546 -6.67 -14.22 11.12
C LEU A 546 -7.72 -13.91 10.05
N VAL A 547 -7.66 -12.73 9.41
CA VAL A 547 -8.51 -12.41 8.25
C VAL A 547 -8.25 -13.38 7.09
N LEU A 548 -6.98 -13.63 6.77
CA LEU A 548 -6.60 -14.56 5.69
C LEU A 548 -6.97 -16.03 5.99
N MET A 549 -7.12 -16.39 7.27
CA MET A 549 -7.66 -17.68 7.72
C MET A 549 -9.20 -17.74 7.76
N ASP A 550 -9.90 -16.69 7.29
CA ASP A 550 -11.37 -16.52 7.41
C ASP A 550 -11.89 -16.53 8.87
N LYS A 551 -11.03 -16.21 9.84
CA LYS A 551 -11.37 -16.06 11.26
C LYS A 551 -11.77 -14.61 11.59
N LEU A 552 -12.74 -14.08 10.85
CA LEU A 552 -13.08 -12.65 10.84
C LEU A 552 -13.49 -12.11 12.22
N ASP A 553 -14.19 -12.91 13.04
CA ASP A 553 -14.64 -12.49 14.38
C ASP A 553 -13.50 -12.46 15.41
N GLU A 554 -12.47 -13.30 15.23
CA GLU A 554 -11.23 -13.23 16.03
C GLU A 554 -10.41 -12.01 15.61
N ALA A 555 -10.23 -11.80 14.31
CA ALA A 555 -9.52 -10.64 13.76
C ALA A 555 -10.15 -9.31 14.20
N GLU A 556 -11.49 -9.21 14.17
CA GLU A 556 -12.19 -8.01 14.62
C GLU A 556 -11.99 -7.73 16.12
N ARG A 557 -11.95 -8.77 16.95
CA ARG A 557 -11.67 -8.62 18.39
C ARG A 557 -10.28 -8.06 18.65
N VAL A 558 -9.26 -8.55 17.93
CA VAL A 558 -7.90 -8.01 18.01
C VAL A 558 -7.89 -6.55 17.55
N LEU A 559 -8.49 -6.24 16.39
CA LEU A 559 -8.60 -4.87 15.88
C LEU A 559 -9.28 -3.92 16.88
N GLN A 560 -10.40 -4.34 17.49
CA GLN A 560 -11.11 -3.55 18.51
C GLN A 560 -10.27 -3.36 19.77
N ARG A 561 -9.52 -4.39 20.20
CA ARG A 561 -8.65 -4.29 21.37
C ARG A 561 -7.54 -3.27 21.17
N VAL A 562 -6.90 -3.28 20.00
CA VAL A 562 -5.86 -2.29 19.66
C VAL A 562 -6.49 -0.92 19.45
N ALA A 563 -7.63 -0.80 18.77
CA ALA A 563 -8.33 0.49 18.62
C ALA A 563 -8.62 1.17 19.97
N ALA A 564 -8.87 0.39 21.02
CA ALA A 564 -9.12 0.90 22.37
C ALA A 564 -7.86 1.42 23.10
N THR A 565 -6.65 1.24 22.56
CA THR A 565 -5.42 1.84 23.10
C THR A 565 -5.17 3.24 22.55
N ALA A 566 -5.89 3.65 21.50
CA ALA A 566 -5.83 5.02 21.00
C ALA A 566 -6.18 6.01 22.12
N ASN A 567 -5.54 7.17 22.13
CA ASN A 567 -5.93 8.21 23.05
C ASN A 567 -7.32 8.80 22.69
N HIS A 568 -7.79 9.74 23.51
CA HIS A 568 -9.07 10.42 23.32
C HIS A 568 -9.23 11.14 21.96
N LEU A 569 -8.14 11.37 21.23
CA LEU A 569 -8.11 11.99 19.90
C LEU A 569 -7.96 10.96 18.76
N GLY A 570 -7.86 9.66 19.07
CA GLY A 570 -7.64 8.60 18.08
C GLY A 570 -6.18 8.48 17.61
N LEU A 571 -5.21 8.92 18.43
CA LEU A 571 -3.78 8.79 18.17
C LEU A 571 -3.18 7.59 18.91
N PHE A 572 -2.29 6.86 18.24
CA PHE A 572 -1.61 5.70 18.81
C PHE A 572 -0.14 6.00 19.11
N ALA A 573 0.38 5.42 20.20
CA ALA A 573 1.82 5.33 20.43
C ALA A 573 2.38 4.04 19.81
N GLU A 574 3.67 3.83 20.01
CA GLU A 574 4.39 2.62 19.61
C GLU A 574 3.93 1.39 20.39
N GLU A 575 3.81 1.55 21.71
CA GLU A 575 3.55 0.46 22.63
C GLU A 575 2.42 0.77 23.61
N TRP A 576 1.94 -0.27 24.27
CA TRP A 576 0.94 -0.17 25.33
C TRP A 576 1.35 -0.99 26.55
N ASP A 577 1.18 -0.38 27.72
CA ASP A 577 1.31 -1.06 29.01
C ASP A 577 -0.07 -1.56 29.48
N PRO A 578 -0.34 -2.87 29.51
CA PRO A 578 -1.61 -3.39 30.00
C PRO A 578 -1.77 -3.31 31.52
N ALA A 579 -0.66 -3.26 32.28
CA ALA A 579 -0.71 -3.18 33.74
C ALA A 579 -1.12 -1.78 34.20
N TRP A 580 -0.48 -0.75 33.63
CA TRP A 580 -0.74 0.65 33.97
C TRP A 580 -1.77 1.32 33.08
N LYS A 581 -2.14 0.67 31.96
CA LYS A 581 -3.05 1.20 30.94
C LYS A 581 -2.55 2.56 30.40
N GLU A 582 -1.25 2.62 30.12
CA GLU A 582 -0.59 3.81 29.58
C GLU A 582 -0.01 3.52 28.18
N LEU A 583 0.00 4.57 27.35
CA LEU A 583 0.78 4.58 26.10
C LEU A 583 2.27 4.64 26.43
N LEU A 584 3.07 3.87 25.71
CA LEU A 584 4.54 3.80 25.83
C LEU A 584 5.20 3.97 24.45
N GLY A 585 6.51 4.21 24.45
CA GLY A 585 7.31 4.49 23.26
C GLY A 585 6.92 5.81 22.57
N ASN A 586 7.44 6.02 21.36
CA ASN A 586 7.27 7.30 20.67
C ASN A 586 5.82 7.58 20.25
N PHE A 587 5.45 8.87 20.16
CA PHE A 587 4.06 9.30 19.99
C PHE A 587 3.85 10.54 19.10
N PRO A 588 2.86 10.51 18.18
CA PRO A 588 2.24 9.30 17.66
C PRO A 588 3.24 8.50 16.83
N GLN A 589 3.02 7.18 16.77
CA GLN A 589 3.86 6.26 16.01
C GLN A 589 3.23 6.01 14.63
N ALA A 590 3.98 6.25 13.55
CA ALA A 590 3.50 6.02 12.19
C ALA A 590 3.08 4.56 11.99
N PHE A 591 3.92 3.61 12.44
CA PHE A 591 3.65 2.18 12.30
C PHE A 591 2.31 1.71 12.85
N THR A 592 1.96 2.15 14.06
CA THR A 592 0.71 1.73 14.66
C THR A 592 -0.50 2.26 13.87
N HIS A 593 -0.42 3.50 13.39
CA HIS A 593 -1.44 4.08 12.52
C HIS A 593 -1.56 3.34 11.18
N ILE A 594 -0.45 2.89 10.60
CA ILE A 594 -0.40 2.12 9.35
C ILE A 594 -1.05 0.75 9.53
N GLY A 595 -0.67 0.03 10.58
CA GLY A 595 -1.24 -1.27 10.90
C GLY A 595 -2.76 -1.19 11.08
N PHE A 596 -3.25 -0.14 11.74
CA PHE A 596 -4.69 0.08 11.90
C PHE A 596 -5.41 0.27 10.56
N ILE A 597 -4.92 1.15 9.68
CA ILE A 597 -5.50 1.42 8.36
C ILE A 597 -5.59 0.13 7.54
N ASN A 598 -4.46 -0.58 7.42
CA ASN A 598 -4.38 -1.79 6.60
C ASN A 598 -5.28 -2.91 7.14
N THR A 599 -5.30 -3.12 8.46
CA THR A 599 -6.14 -4.17 9.08
C THR A 599 -7.62 -3.84 8.94
N ALA A 600 -8.02 -2.59 9.20
CA ALA A 600 -9.41 -2.17 9.06
C ALA A 600 -9.90 -2.32 7.62
N HIS A 601 -9.08 -1.91 6.64
CA HIS A 601 -9.38 -2.09 5.22
C HIS A 601 -9.54 -3.57 4.86
N ARG A 602 -8.56 -4.41 5.21
CA ARG A 602 -8.53 -5.84 4.88
C ARG A 602 -9.71 -6.60 5.51
N LEU A 603 -10.00 -6.35 6.80
CA LEU A 603 -11.13 -6.96 7.50
C LEU A 603 -12.47 -6.59 6.85
N MET A 604 -12.67 -5.31 6.53
CA MET A 604 -13.92 -4.84 5.93
C MET A 604 -14.12 -5.38 4.52
N GLN A 605 -13.05 -5.43 3.73
CA GLN A 605 -13.07 -6.05 2.41
C GLN A 605 -13.47 -7.53 2.48
N ALA A 606 -12.89 -8.29 3.42
CA ALA A 606 -13.21 -9.71 3.63
C ALA A 606 -14.68 -9.91 4.08
N LYS A 607 -15.17 -9.08 5.00
CA LYS A 607 -16.58 -9.10 5.45
C LYS A 607 -17.55 -8.78 4.32
N ASP A 608 -17.23 -7.80 3.47
CA ASP A 608 -18.06 -7.44 2.33
C ASP A 608 -18.05 -8.54 1.25
N ALA A 609 -16.91 -9.17 0.99
CA ALA A 609 -16.83 -10.33 0.11
C ALA A 609 -17.72 -11.49 0.61
N ARG A 610 -17.72 -11.76 1.92
CA ARG A 610 -18.59 -12.77 2.55
C ARG A 610 -20.08 -12.41 2.45
N LYS A 611 -20.45 -11.13 2.57
CA LYS A 611 -21.83 -10.64 2.39
C LYS A 611 -22.31 -10.70 0.93
N ARG A 612 -21.43 -10.44 -0.03
CA ARG A 612 -21.74 -10.51 -1.49
C ARG A 612 -21.84 -11.95 -1.98
N HIS A 613 -21.20 -12.90 -1.29
CA HIS A 613 -21.26 -14.33 -1.58
C HIS A 613 -21.76 -15.16 -0.38
N PRO A 614 -23.03 -15.01 0.07
CA PRO A 614 -23.63 -16.03 0.90
C PRO A 614 -23.71 -17.32 0.05
N LYS A 615 -23.44 -18.48 0.66
CA LYS A 615 -23.64 -19.77 -0.03
C LYS A 615 -25.08 -19.82 -0.60
N ALA A 616 -25.23 -19.76 -1.94
CA ALA A 616 -26.44 -19.93 -2.80
C ALA A 616 -27.26 -18.65 -3.20
N PRO A 617 -28.02 -18.67 -4.33
CA PRO A 617 -27.82 -17.81 -5.52
C PRO A 617 -28.70 -16.54 -5.59
N PRO A 618 -28.38 -15.56 -6.46
CA PRO A 618 -29.09 -14.28 -6.48
C PRO A 618 -30.35 -14.32 -7.35
N LYS A 619 -31.46 -13.81 -6.80
CA LYS A 619 -32.65 -13.38 -7.54
C LYS A 619 -32.79 -11.86 -7.42
N ARG A 620 -32.57 -11.15 -8.51
CA ARG A 620 -33.31 -9.94 -8.95
C ARG A 620 -32.71 -9.46 -10.29
N PHE A 621 -33.22 -10.01 -11.40
CA PHE A 621 -32.82 -9.60 -12.74
C PHE A 621 -34.03 -9.73 -13.69
N LEU A 622 -34.96 -8.78 -13.65
CA LEU A 622 -36.15 -8.82 -14.52
C LEU A 622 -36.48 -7.50 -15.24
N SER A 623 -35.84 -6.38 -14.92
CA SER A 623 -36.02 -5.13 -15.67
C SER A 623 -35.00 -4.92 -16.79
N GLU A 624 -33.74 -5.36 -16.63
CA GLU A 624 -32.69 -5.19 -17.66
C GLU A 624 -32.69 -6.28 -18.76
N LEU A 625 -33.23 -7.47 -18.48
CA LEU A 625 -33.15 -8.62 -19.40
C LEU A 625 -33.99 -8.44 -20.68
N ARG A 626 -35.05 -7.60 -20.65
CA ARG A 626 -35.93 -7.36 -21.81
C ARG A 626 -35.26 -6.57 -22.94
N HIS A 627 -34.31 -5.69 -22.62
CA HIS A 627 -33.61 -4.90 -23.65
C HIS A 627 -32.45 -5.68 -24.31
N LYS A 628 -31.79 -6.58 -23.55
CA LYS A 628 -30.66 -7.40 -24.06
C LYS A 628 -31.09 -8.58 -24.96
N LEU A 629 -32.33 -9.08 -24.84
CA LEU A 629 -32.80 -10.23 -25.61
C LEU A 629 -33.06 -9.94 -27.10
N LEU A 630 -33.34 -8.67 -27.46
CA LEU A 630 -33.81 -8.24 -28.79
C LEU A 630 -32.79 -7.41 -29.59
N MET A 631 -31.53 -7.28 -29.14
CA MET A 631 -30.53 -6.49 -29.86
C MET A 631 -30.10 -7.12 -31.21
N PRO A 632 -30.01 -6.32 -32.30
CA PRO A 632 -29.41 -6.76 -33.56
C PRO A 632 -27.90 -7.03 -33.41
N ALA A 633 -27.30 -7.71 -34.40
CA ALA A 633 -25.84 -7.90 -34.42
C ALA A 633 -25.13 -6.52 -34.45
N VAL A 634 -24.01 -6.41 -33.76
CA VAL A 634 -23.25 -5.16 -33.62
C VAL A 634 -21.89 -5.34 -34.27
N THR A 635 -21.57 -4.47 -35.22
CA THR A 635 -20.22 -4.33 -35.77
C THR A 635 -19.46 -3.34 -34.90
N LEU A 636 -18.48 -3.84 -34.14
CA LEU A 636 -17.84 -3.14 -33.05
C LEU A 636 -16.76 -2.14 -33.52
N ASN A 637 -16.18 -2.34 -34.69
CA ASN A 637 -15.11 -1.48 -35.24
C ASN A 637 -15.61 -0.45 -36.27
N GLN A 638 -16.81 0.10 -36.07
CA GLN A 638 -17.33 1.21 -36.89
C GLN A 638 -16.82 2.58 -36.39
N GLY A 639 -16.80 3.58 -37.29
CA GLY A 639 -16.35 4.94 -36.98
C GLY A 639 -15.46 5.58 -38.06
N HIS A 640 -15.06 6.84 -37.84
CA HIS A 640 -14.09 7.54 -38.68
C HIS A 640 -12.67 7.01 -38.43
N ARG A 641 -11.87 6.93 -39.50
CA ARG A 641 -10.49 6.45 -39.48
C ARG A 641 -9.57 7.53 -38.92
N VAL A 642 -8.52 7.11 -38.19
CA VAL A 642 -7.55 8.04 -37.58
C VAL A 642 -6.18 8.01 -38.29
N SER A 643 -5.83 6.95 -39.05
CA SER A 643 -4.51 6.81 -39.67
C SER A 643 -4.49 5.90 -40.93
N SER A 644 -3.66 6.22 -41.92
CA SER A 644 -3.36 5.36 -43.09
C SER A 644 -2.11 4.50 -42.82
N LEU A 645 -2.25 3.40 -42.09
CA LEU A 645 -1.15 2.44 -41.85
C LEU A 645 -1.14 1.35 -42.93
N SER A 646 0.04 0.85 -43.28
CA SER A 646 0.15 -0.38 -44.09
C SER A 646 -0.31 -1.61 -43.28
N SER A 647 -0.67 -2.71 -43.95
CA SER A 647 -1.13 -3.94 -43.29
C SER A 647 -0.15 -4.48 -42.23
N GLY A 648 1.15 -4.44 -42.51
CA GLY A 648 2.18 -4.88 -41.58
C GLY A 648 2.32 -3.97 -40.35
N GLU A 649 2.26 -2.66 -40.55
CA GLU A 649 2.29 -1.68 -39.46
C GLU A 649 1.05 -1.77 -38.58
N LEU A 650 -0.12 -2.01 -39.18
CA LEU A 650 -1.38 -2.16 -38.44
C LEU A 650 -1.32 -3.39 -37.51
N VAL A 651 -0.83 -4.53 -38.00
CA VAL A 651 -0.65 -5.74 -37.18
C VAL A 651 0.33 -5.49 -36.04
N ALA A 652 1.45 -4.81 -36.30
CA ALA A 652 2.43 -4.47 -35.28
C ALA A 652 1.86 -3.52 -34.20
N GLN A 653 1.07 -2.52 -34.58
CA GLN A 653 0.44 -1.60 -33.63
C GLN A 653 -0.67 -2.27 -32.83
N LEU A 654 -1.53 -3.09 -33.46
CA LEU A 654 -2.52 -3.90 -32.76
C LEU A 654 -1.85 -4.80 -31.72
N LYS A 655 -0.80 -5.51 -32.10
CA LYS A 655 0.00 -6.35 -31.18
C LYS A 655 0.57 -5.54 -30.02
N LYS A 656 1.16 -4.36 -30.30
CA LYS A 656 1.72 -3.48 -29.27
C LYS A 656 0.65 -3.01 -28.29
N THR A 657 -0.48 -2.52 -28.78
CA THR A 657 -1.57 -2.06 -27.91
C THR A 657 -2.23 -3.21 -27.16
N MET A 658 -2.32 -4.40 -27.75
CA MET A 658 -2.78 -5.60 -27.05
C MET A 658 -1.87 -5.99 -25.88
N ASN A 659 -0.54 -5.96 -26.07
CA ASN A 659 0.41 -6.20 -24.98
C ASN A 659 0.28 -5.16 -23.87
N GLN A 660 0.06 -3.90 -24.24
CA GLN A 660 -0.18 -2.81 -23.28
C GLN A 660 -1.50 -2.98 -22.52
N LEU A 661 -2.58 -3.37 -23.21
CA LEU A 661 -3.85 -3.71 -22.59
C LEU A 661 -3.69 -4.89 -21.64
N ARG A 662 -2.97 -5.94 -22.06
CA ARG A 662 -2.65 -7.12 -21.24
C ARG A 662 -1.97 -6.71 -19.94
N GLY A 663 -0.85 -6.00 -20.02
CA GLY A 663 -0.11 -5.55 -18.84
C GLY A 663 -0.89 -4.60 -17.92
N ALA A 664 -1.86 -3.86 -18.45
CA ALA A 664 -2.62 -2.87 -17.69
C ALA A 664 -3.89 -3.41 -17.02
N PHE A 665 -4.52 -4.45 -17.58
CA PHE A 665 -5.89 -4.84 -17.19
C PHE A 665 -6.07 -6.33 -16.91
N PHE A 666 -5.03 -7.15 -17.05
CA PHE A 666 -5.13 -8.60 -16.97
C PHE A 666 -4.26 -9.10 -15.82
N ASP A 667 -4.88 -9.85 -14.92
CA ASP A 667 -4.18 -10.56 -13.85
C ASP A 667 -3.81 -11.96 -14.37
N SER A 668 -2.52 -12.14 -14.68
CA SER A 668 -1.97 -13.40 -15.19
C SER A 668 -2.00 -14.53 -14.16
N THR A 669 -2.04 -14.21 -12.86
CA THR A 669 -2.05 -15.20 -11.77
C THR A 669 -3.47 -15.71 -11.50
N SER A 670 -4.48 -14.83 -11.54
CA SER A 670 -5.87 -15.21 -11.27
C SER A 670 -6.74 -15.41 -12.52
N GLY A 671 -6.21 -15.12 -13.71
CA GLY A 671 -6.91 -15.21 -15.00
C GLY A 671 -8.03 -14.17 -15.17
N ARG A 672 -8.04 -13.13 -14.34
CA ARG A 672 -9.09 -12.09 -14.29
C ARG A 672 -8.77 -10.89 -15.16
N VAL A 673 -9.82 -10.21 -15.62
CA VAL A 673 -9.74 -9.06 -16.51
C VAL A 673 -10.58 -7.91 -15.96
N ALA A 674 -9.95 -6.76 -15.77
CA ALA A 674 -10.59 -5.55 -15.26
C ALA A 674 -11.38 -4.80 -16.34
N TYR A 675 -12.43 -5.43 -16.89
CA TYR A 675 -13.24 -4.91 -18.01
C TYR A 675 -13.75 -3.46 -17.80
N GLU A 676 -14.16 -3.12 -16.58
CA GLU A 676 -14.69 -1.78 -16.26
C GLU A 676 -13.60 -0.71 -16.22
N ARG A 677 -12.39 -1.05 -15.79
CA ARG A 677 -11.23 -0.14 -15.80
C ARG A 677 -10.67 0.03 -17.22
N MET A 678 -10.74 -1.02 -18.03
CA MET A 678 -10.30 -0.99 -19.42
C MET A 678 -11.16 -0.03 -20.23
N ARG A 679 -12.48 -0.03 -19.97
CA ARG A 679 -13.43 0.88 -20.60
C ARG A 679 -13.02 2.34 -20.38
N ASN A 680 -12.92 3.11 -21.48
CA ASN A 680 -12.50 4.51 -21.51
C ASN A 680 -11.02 4.80 -21.19
N SER A 681 -10.17 3.78 -21.04
CA SER A 681 -8.72 4.01 -20.94
C SER A 681 -8.12 4.46 -22.28
N ASP A 682 -7.06 5.26 -22.24
CA ASP A 682 -6.35 5.70 -23.46
C ASP A 682 -5.85 4.52 -24.30
N LEU A 683 -5.39 3.45 -23.65
CA LEU A 683 -4.95 2.22 -24.32
C LEU A 683 -6.11 1.53 -25.04
N TYR A 684 -7.29 1.49 -24.41
CA TYR A 684 -8.49 0.94 -25.02
C TYR A 684 -8.94 1.81 -26.21
N LEU A 685 -8.96 3.13 -26.07
CA LEU A 685 -9.31 4.04 -27.17
C LEU A 685 -8.35 3.91 -28.36
N ARG A 686 -7.03 3.84 -28.12
CA ARG A 686 -6.03 3.57 -29.17
C ARG A 686 -6.23 2.21 -29.82
N TYR A 687 -6.56 1.19 -29.04
CA TYR A 687 -6.92 -0.11 -29.59
C TYR A 687 -8.14 -0.03 -30.52
N LEU A 688 -9.18 0.71 -30.12
CA LEU A 688 -10.37 0.93 -30.96
C LEU A 688 -10.02 1.60 -32.28
N ASP A 689 -9.09 2.57 -32.27
CA ASP A 689 -8.62 3.22 -33.49
C ASP A 689 -7.92 2.24 -34.45
N TYR A 690 -7.06 1.37 -33.92
CA TYR A 690 -6.44 0.33 -34.75
C TYR A 690 -7.46 -0.74 -35.19
N ALA A 691 -8.41 -1.11 -34.35
CA ALA A 691 -9.46 -2.06 -34.72
C ALA A 691 -10.33 -1.53 -35.88
N ARG A 692 -10.57 -0.21 -35.95
CA ARG A 692 -11.27 0.44 -37.09
C ARG A 692 -10.50 0.33 -38.40
N ASN A 693 -9.17 0.31 -38.36
CA ASN A 693 -8.32 0.18 -39.55
C ASN A 693 -8.32 -1.23 -40.15
N LEU A 694 -8.78 -2.26 -39.41
CA LEU A 694 -8.92 -3.64 -39.92
C LEU A 694 -9.87 -3.73 -41.13
N ARG A 695 -10.72 -2.74 -41.34
CA ARG A 695 -11.67 -2.70 -42.47
C ARG A 695 -10.99 -2.67 -43.84
N ASP A 696 -9.75 -2.17 -43.91
CA ASP A 696 -8.92 -2.18 -45.13
C ASP A 696 -7.83 -3.25 -45.09
N PHE A 697 -7.77 -4.04 -44.02
CA PHE A 697 -6.82 -5.12 -43.91
C PHE A 697 -7.27 -6.30 -44.78
N HIS A 698 -6.35 -6.81 -45.60
CA HIS A 698 -6.57 -7.96 -46.48
C HIS A 698 -5.96 -9.22 -45.83
N PRO A 699 -6.75 -10.10 -45.19
CA PRO A 699 -6.21 -11.25 -44.48
C PRO A 699 -5.46 -12.24 -45.38
N GLU A 700 -5.67 -12.19 -46.69
CA GLU A 700 -4.95 -13.00 -47.68
C GLU A 700 -3.44 -12.67 -47.74
N THR A 701 -3.01 -11.51 -47.24
CA THR A 701 -1.60 -11.14 -47.20
C THR A 701 -0.82 -11.88 -46.12
N LEU A 702 -1.49 -12.58 -45.19
CA LEU A 702 -0.83 -13.44 -44.21
C LEU A 702 -0.35 -14.71 -44.93
N THR A 703 0.96 -14.97 -44.94
CA THR A 703 1.55 -16.03 -45.78
C THR A 703 2.03 -17.24 -44.99
N GLY A 704 2.38 -17.08 -43.70
CA GLY A 704 2.81 -18.17 -42.82
C GLY A 704 1.67 -18.82 -42.02
N ARG A 705 1.80 -20.12 -41.69
CA ARG A 705 0.84 -20.83 -40.81
C ARG A 705 0.78 -20.16 -39.43
N GLU A 706 1.94 -19.93 -38.85
CA GLU A 706 2.11 -19.38 -37.51
C GLU A 706 1.59 -17.94 -37.46
N GLU A 707 1.83 -17.19 -38.54
CA GLU A 707 1.34 -15.82 -38.71
C GLU A 707 -0.19 -15.75 -38.71
N LYS A 708 -0.84 -16.63 -39.48
CA LYS A 708 -2.29 -16.74 -39.55
C LYS A 708 -2.90 -17.14 -38.20
N ILE A 709 -2.37 -18.18 -37.55
CA ILE A 709 -2.91 -18.67 -36.27
C ILE A 709 -2.75 -17.61 -35.18
N ALA A 710 -1.55 -17.03 -35.03
CA ALA A 710 -1.29 -15.99 -34.05
C ALA A 710 -2.22 -14.78 -34.24
N PHE A 711 -2.41 -14.34 -35.49
CA PHE A 711 -3.32 -13.24 -35.81
C PHE A 711 -4.76 -13.55 -35.40
N TRP A 712 -5.30 -14.71 -35.78
CA TRP A 712 -6.70 -15.06 -35.53
C TRP A 712 -7.00 -15.33 -34.05
N ILE A 713 -6.08 -15.94 -33.29
CA ILE A 713 -6.24 -16.12 -31.84
C ILE A 713 -6.29 -14.75 -31.14
N ASN A 714 -5.30 -13.90 -31.44
CA ASN A 714 -5.23 -12.56 -30.87
C ASN A 714 -6.49 -11.76 -31.19
N LEU A 715 -6.96 -11.82 -32.44
CA LEU A 715 -8.13 -11.09 -32.86
C LEU A 715 -9.42 -11.60 -32.20
N TYR A 716 -9.58 -12.92 -32.07
CA TYR A 716 -10.69 -13.52 -31.34
C TYR A 716 -10.74 -13.00 -29.89
N ASN A 717 -9.62 -13.09 -29.17
CA ASN A 717 -9.55 -12.74 -27.75
C ASN A 717 -10.00 -11.29 -27.53
N VAL A 718 -9.55 -10.37 -28.37
CA VAL A 718 -9.92 -8.96 -28.20
C VAL A 718 -11.31 -8.62 -28.73
N LEU A 719 -11.78 -9.28 -29.79
CA LEU A 719 -13.16 -9.15 -30.23
C LEU A 719 -14.14 -9.55 -29.12
N VAL A 720 -13.82 -10.61 -28.37
CA VAL A 720 -14.60 -11.03 -27.20
C VAL A 720 -14.54 -9.99 -26.07
N ILE A 721 -13.35 -9.46 -25.75
CA ILE A 721 -13.20 -8.41 -24.73
C ILE A 721 -13.98 -7.14 -25.10
N HIS A 722 -13.81 -6.65 -26.33
CA HIS A 722 -14.53 -5.49 -26.84
C HIS A 722 -16.04 -5.73 -26.80
N GLY A 723 -16.50 -6.92 -27.21
CA GLY A 723 -17.91 -7.30 -27.10
C GLY A 723 -18.45 -7.30 -25.67
N VAL A 724 -17.68 -7.76 -24.68
CA VAL A 724 -18.05 -7.73 -23.26
C VAL A 724 -18.23 -6.30 -22.76
N ILE A 725 -17.29 -5.41 -23.11
CA ILE A 725 -17.31 -4.00 -22.70
C ILE A 725 -18.47 -3.25 -23.36
N GLU A 726 -18.60 -3.36 -24.68
CA GLU A 726 -19.58 -2.57 -25.47
C GLU A 726 -21.02 -3.02 -25.20
N LEU A 727 -21.25 -4.32 -25.04
CA LEU A 727 -22.58 -4.86 -24.73
C LEU A 727 -22.91 -4.82 -23.23
N GLY A 728 -22.01 -4.28 -22.39
CA GLY A 728 -22.22 -4.12 -20.95
C GLY A 728 -22.53 -5.43 -20.23
N ILE A 729 -21.77 -6.48 -20.53
CA ILE A 729 -21.92 -7.81 -19.91
C ILE A 729 -21.30 -7.78 -18.52
N ARG A 730 -22.01 -8.31 -17.50
CA ARG A 730 -21.61 -8.17 -16.09
C ARG A 730 -21.29 -9.50 -15.41
N ASP A 731 -22.11 -10.50 -15.68
CA ASP A 731 -22.11 -11.80 -15.02
C ASP A 731 -21.67 -12.92 -15.96
N SER A 732 -22.10 -12.91 -17.22
CA SER A 732 -21.76 -13.96 -18.19
C SER A 732 -22.03 -13.52 -19.62
N VAL A 733 -21.18 -13.93 -20.57
CA VAL A 733 -21.44 -13.78 -22.02
C VAL A 733 -22.80 -14.37 -22.45
N LYS A 734 -23.38 -15.28 -21.66
CA LYS A 734 -24.71 -15.85 -21.87
C LYS A 734 -25.87 -14.89 -21.61
N GLU A 735 -25.63 -13.72 -20.99
CA GLU A 735 -26.62 -12.64 -20.87
C GLU A 735 -27.09 -12.16 -22.25
N VAL A 736 -26.22 -12.24 -23.25
CA VAL A 736 -26.53 -11.89 -24.64
C VAL A 736 -26.67 -13.18 -25.45
N ARG A 737 -27.91 -13.54 -25.80
CA ARG A 737 -28.18 -14.75 -26.59
C ARG A 737 -27.42 -14.71 -27.92
N GLY A 738 -26.52 -15.67 -28.15
CA GLY A 738 -25.74 -15.72 -29.39
C GLY A 738 -24.65 -14.64 -29.48
N PHE A 739 -24.11 -14.19 -28.34
CA PHE A 739 -22.97 -13.28 -28.23
C PHE A 739 -21.89 -13.53 -29.29
N PHE A 740 -21.37 -14.76 -29.37
CA PHE A 740 -20.30 -15.17 -30.29
C PHE A 740 -20.67 -15.13 -31.79
N ARG A 741 -21.94 -14.84 -32.13
CA ARG A 741 -22.43 -14.61 -33.51
C ARG A 741 -22.85 -13.16 -33.78
N ARG A 742 -22.99 -12.36 -32.72
CA ARG A 742 -23.57 -11.01 -32.74
C ARG A 742 -22.51 -9.93 -32.63
N ALA A 743 -21.48 -10.11 -31.81
CA ALA A 743 -20.30 -9.24 -31.80
C ALA A 743 -19.46 -9.52 -33.06
N ARG A 744 -19.22 -8.50 -33.89
CA ARG A 744 -18.53 -8.67 -35.18
C ARG A 744 -17.50 -7.58 -35.41
N TYR A 745 -16.43 -7.90 -36.12
CA TYR A 745 -15.58 -6.93 -36.80
C TYR A 745 -15.76 -7.00 -38.31
N ASP A 746 -15.69 -5.85 -38.96
CA ASP A 746 -15.50 -5.72 -40.41
C ASP A 746 -14.00 -5.75 -40.72
N ILE A 747 -13.57 -6.74 -41.50
CA ILE A 747 -12.18 -6.95 -41.89
C ILE A 747 -12.13 -7.16 -43.40
N GLY A 748 -11.45 -6.27 -44.12
CA GLY A 748 -11.36 -6.34 -45.58
C GLY A 748 -12.72 -6.34 -46.30
N GLY A 749 -13.75 -5.73 -45.71
CA GLY A 749 -15.12 -5.71 -46.24
C GLY A 749 -15.98 -6.93 -45.90
N HIS A 750 -15.46 -7.86 -45.09
CA HIS A 750 -16.18 -9.06 -44.64
C HIS A 750 -16.39 -9.03 -43.11
N LEU A 751 -17.55 -9.50 -42.65
CA LEU A 751 -17.86 -9.54 -41.22
C LEU A 751 -17.35 -10.84 -40.59
N TYR A 752 -16.68 -10.75 -39.45
CA TYR A 752 -16.18 -11.88 -38.67
C TYR A 752 -16.70 -11.79 -37.23
N ALA A 753 -17.45 -12.79 -36.80
CA ALA A 753 -17.81 -13.01 -35.40
C ALA A 753 -16.81 -13.98 -34.72
N PRO A 754 -16.76 -14.07 -33.38
CA PRO A 754 -15.93 -15.07 -32.70
C PRO A 754 -16.16 -16.50 -33.21
N ASP A 755 -17.41 -16.90 -33.46
CA ASP A 755 -17.74 -18.23 -34.04
C ASP A 755 -17.14 -18.41 -35.43
N ASP A 756 -17.05 -17.35 -36.24
CA ASP A 756 -16.49 -17.41 -37.60
C ASP A 756 -14.96 -17.59 -37.54
N ILE A 757 -14.30 -16.94 -36.59
CA ILE A 757 -12.86 -17.06 -36.38
C ILE A 757 -12.52 -18.44 -35.81
N GLU A 758 -13.19 -18.85 -34.72
CA GLU A 758 -12.90 -20.12 -34.05
C GLU A 758 -13.26 -21.32 -34.92
N HIS A 759 -14.50 -21.38 -35.42
CA HIS A 759 -14.98 -22.57 -36.11
C HIS A 759 -14.78 -22.51 -37.62
N GLY A 760 -14.93 -21.33 -38.22
CA GLY A 760 -14.73 -21.13 -39.65
C GLY A 760 -13.26 -21.18 -40.04
N ILE A 761 -12.40 -20.48 -39.30
CA ILE A 761 -10.99 -20.29 -39.68
C ILE A 761 -10.07 -21.26 -38.95
N LEU A 762 -9.94 -21.12 -37.62
CA LEU A 762 -8.96 -21.84 -36.80
C LEU A 762 -9.20 -23.36 -36.75
N ARG A 763 -10.48 -23.77 -36.77
CA ARG A 763 -10.88 -25.19 -36.80
C ARG A 763 -11.18 -25.72 -38.21
N GLY A 764 -10.72 -25.06 -39.27
CA GLY A 764 -10.89 -25.56 -40.64
C GLY A 764 -12.35 -25.73 -41.08
N ASN A 765 -13.21 -24.76 -40.77
CA ASN A 765 -14.64 -24.76 -41.04
C ASN A 765 -15.41 -25.98 -40.47
N ARG A 766 -14.95 -26.54 -39.35
CA ARG A 766 -15.66 -27.57 -38.61
C ARG A 766 -16.95 -27.03 -37.99
N LYS A 767 -17.88 -27.93 -37.68
CA LYS A 767 -19.17 -27.53 -37.09
C LYS A 767 -18.95 -27.00 -35.67
N PRO A 768 -19.60 -25.89 -35.30
CA PRO A 768 -19.71 -25.48 -33.90
C PRO A 768 -20.35 -26.58 -33.05
N PRO A 769 -19.96 -26.75 -31.77
CA PRO A 769 -20.56 -27.75 -30.90
C PRO A 769 -22.10 -27.58 -30.82
N GLY A 770 -22.83 -28.64 -31.19
CA GLY A 770 -24.31 -28.64 -31.20
C GLY A 770 -24.97 -27.91 -32.37
N ALA A 771 -24.21 -27.44 -33.37
CA ALA A 771 -24.74 -26.84 -34.60
C ALA A 771 -24.90 -27.88 -35.72
N ILE A 772 -25.92 -27.68 -36.58
CA ILE A 772 -26.25 -28.59 -37.68
C ILE A 772 -25.42 -28.27 -38.95
N MET A 773 -25.10 -26.99 -39.15
CA MET A 773 -24.40 -26.47 -40.34
C MET A 773 -23.00 -25.94 -39.99
N ARG A 774 -22.10 -25.94 -40.98
CA ARG A 774 -20.79 -25.26 -40.92
C ARG A 774 -20.95 -23.73 -40.96
N ARG A 775 -19.91 -22.99 -40.59
CA ARG A 775 -19.96 -21.52 -40.58
C ARG A 775 -19.93 -20.93 -41.98
N PHE A 776 -19.07 -21.47 -42.84
CA PHE A 776 -18.93 -21.04 -44.23
C PHE A 776 -19.53 -22.08 -45.17
N GLY A 777 -20.38 -21.63 -46.09
CA GLY A 777 -21.02 -22.47 -47.12
C GLY A 777 -20.21 -22.54 -48.41
N GLU A 778 -20.67 -23.34 -49.38
CA GLU A 778 -20.06 -23.38 -50.72
C GLU A 778 -20.19 -22.00 -51.39
N GLY A 779 -19.04 -21.37 -51.69
CA GLY A 779 -18.96 -20.03 -52.29
C GLY A 779 -18.72 -18.86 -51.31
N ASP A 780 -18.57 -19.11 -49.99
CA ASP A 780 -18.16 -18.06 -49.06
C ASP A 780 -16.67 -17.71 -49.28
N PRO A 781 -16.33 -16.46 -49.63
CA PRO A 781 -14.93 -16.09 -49.93
C PRO A 781 -14.00 -16.26 -48.73
N ARG A 782 -14.53 -16.22 -47.50
CA ARG A 782 -13.76 -16.42 -46.26
C ARG A 782 -13.29 -17.87 -46.09
N MET A 783 -13.85 -18.81 -46.85
CA MET A 783 -13.44 -20.21 -46.83
C MET A 783 -11.95 -20.37 -47.15
N ALA A 784 -11.41 -19.53 -48.05
CA ALA A 784 -9.99 -19.56 -48.44
C ALA A 784 -9.03 -19.26 -47.28
N LEU A 785 -9.53 -18.69 -46.17
CA LEU A 785 -8.74 -18.39 -44.97
C LEU A 785 -8.72 -19.54 -43.96
N SER A 786 -9.52 -20.59 -44.18
CA SER A 786 -9.66 -21.72 -43.24
C SER A 786 -8.40 -22.57 -43.21
N HIS A 787 -7.99 -23.00 -42.02
CA HIS A 787 -6.81 -23.84 -41.85
C HIS A 787 -7.09 -25.29 -42.26
N GLU A 788 -6.20 -25.87 -43.08
CA GLU A 788 -6.29 -27.27 -43.52
C GLU A 788 -6.01 -28.26 -42.37
N GLN A 789 -5.09 -27.91 -41.46
CA GLN A 789 -4.74 -28.71 -40.29
C GLN A 789 -5.11 -27.98 -39.00
N VAL A 790 -5.97 -28.62 -38.20
CA VAL A 790 -6.40 -28.09 -36.90
C VAL A 790 -5.33 -28.38 -35.85
N ASP A 791 -4.87 -27.33 -35.16
CA ASP A 791 -4.00 -27.45 -34.00
C ASP A 791 -4.87 -27.51 -32.72
N PRO A 792 -4.91 -28.64 -31.99
CA PRO A 792 -5.76 -28.78 -30.81
C PRO A 792 -5.43 -27.76 -29.71
N ARG A 793 -4.19 -27.25 -29.67
CA ARG A 793 -3.72 -26.32 -28.63
C ARG A 793 -4.36 -24.95 -28.73
N VAL A 794 -4.94 -24.60 -29.88
CA VAL A 794 -5.70 -23.34 -30.07
C VAL A 794 -6.81 -23.19 -29.04
N HIS A 795 -7.45 -24.29 -28.61
CA HIS A 795 -8.48 -24.27 -27.57
C HIS A 795 -7.98 -23.78 -26.21
N PHE A 796 -6.67 -23.85 -25.98
CA PHE A 796 -6.02 -23.31 -24.77
C PHE A 796 -5.59 -21.85 -24.93
N GLY A 797 -5.66 -21.29 -26.14
CA GLY A 797 -5.35 -19.88 -26.39
C GLY A 797 -6.57 -18.99 -26.66
N LEU A 798 -7.73 -19.58 -26.92
CA LEU A 798 -8.98 -18.85 -27.13
C LEU A 798 -9.72 -18.58 -25.82
N VAL A 799 -9.98 -17.31 -25.54
CA VAL A 799 -10.61 -16.88 -24.30
C VAL A 799 -12.00 -16.33 -24.55
N CYS A 800 -12.97 -17.12 -24.12
CA CYS A 800 -14.40 -16.87 -24.16
C CYS A 800 -14.93 -15.90 -23.08
N ALA A 801 -14.04 -15.17 -22.40
CA ALA A 801 -14.33 -14.29 -21.26
C ALA A 801 -15.08 -14.98 -20.11
N SER A 802 -14.76 -16.24 -19.80
CA SER A 802 -15.35 -17.00 -18.70
C SER A 802 -14.28 -17.52 -17.74
N ARG A 803 -14.66 -17.76 -16.48
CA ARG A 803 -13.74 -18.23 -15.43
C ARG A 803 -13.12 -19.60 -15.69
N SER A 804 -13.75 -20.41 -16.54
CA SER A 804 -13.20 -21.71 -16.98
C SER A 804 -12.49 -21.63 -18.35
N CYS A 805 -12.29 -20.43 -18.91
CA CYS A 805 -11.44 -20.24 -20.09
C CYS A 805 -9.96 -20.15 -19.64
N PRO A 806 -9.01 -20.45 -20.53
CA PRO A 806 -7.58 -20.21 -20.28
C PRO A 806 -7.27 -18.71 -20.01
N PRO A 807 -6.12 -18.39 -19.39
CA PRO A 807 -5.69 -17.00 -19.24
C PRO A 807 -5.41 -16.36 -20.61
N ILE A 808 -5.68 -15.06 -20.75
CA ILE A 808 -5.51 -14.36 -22.03
C ILE A 808 -4.04 -14.04 -22.23
N ASP A 809 -3.49 -14.49 -23.36
CA ASP A 809 -2.13 -14.19 -23.79
C ASP A 809 -2.10 -13.57 -25.19
N VAL A 810 -0.93 -13.06 -25.59
CA VAL A 810 -0.66 -12.48 -26.92
C VAL A 810 0.33 -13.36 -27.66
N TYR A 811 -0.13 -13.94 -28.77
CA TYR A 811 0.62 -14.90 -29.57
C TYR A 811 1.42 -14.21 -30.66
N THR A 812 2.65 -14.67 -30.92
CA THR A 812 3.49 -14.14 -32.00
C THR A 812 3.88 -15.24 -32.97
N PRO A 813 4.07 -14.94 -34.27
CA PRO A 813 4.43 -15.96 -35.26
C PRO A 813 5.74 -16.68 -34.89
N GLU A 814 6.71 -15.96 -34.33
CA GLU A 814 8.05 -16.46 -34.03
C GLU A 814 8.09 -17.42 -32.84
N ARG A 815 7.11 -17.33 -31.93
CA ARG A 815 7.04 -18.11 -30.68
C ARG A 815 5.74 -18.88 -30.54
N LEU A 816 4.94 -19.00 -31.60
CA LEU A 816 3.57 -19.50 -31.51
C LEU A 816 3.51 -20.89 -30.85
N ASP A 817 4.34 -21.83 -31.31
CA ASP A 817 4.31 -23.20 -30.80
C ASP A 817 4.70 -23.28 -29.32
N GLU A 818 5.75 -22.55 -28.92
CA GLU A 818 6.16 -22.43 -27.52
C GLU A 818 5.04 -21.83 -26.66
N GLN A 819 4.40 -20.77 -27.14
CA GLN A 819 3.32 -20.08 -26.42
C GLN A 819 2.06 -20.94 -26.32
N LEU A 820 1.74 -21.73 -27.35
CA LEU A 820 0.63 -22.69 -27.31
C LEU A 820 0.91 -23.85 -26.36
N ASP A 821 2.15 -24.31 -26.27
CA ASP A 821 2.56 -25.33 -25.28
C ASP A 821 2.46 -24.79 -23.85
N VAL A 822 2.90 -23.54 -23.62
CA VAL A 822 2.72 -22.86 -22.32
C VAL A 822 1.24 -22.71 -21.98
N ALA A 823 0.41 -22.29 -22.94
CA ALA A 823 -1.02 -22.15 -22.74
C ALA A 823 -1.69 -23.49 -22.38
N ALA A 824 -1.29 -24.58 -23.05
CA ALA A 824 -1.75 -25.93 -22.73
C ALA A 824 -1.36 -26.35 -21.30
N ARG A 825 -0.10 -26.14 -20.91
CA ARG A 825 0.40 -26.45 -19.55
C ARG A 825 -0.36 -25.69 -18.48
N THR A 826 -0.52 -24.38 -18.68
CA THR A 826 -1.23 -23.49 -17.75
C THR A 826 -2.71 -23.85 -17.62
N PHE A 827 -3.37 -24.19 -18.73
CA PHE A 827 -4.77 -24.61 -18.71
C PHE A 827 -4.97 -25.91 -17.91
N LEU A 828 -4.10 -26.89 -18.11
CA LEU A 828 -4.19 -28.17 -17.39
C LEU A 828 -3.87 -28.02 -15.91
N SER A 829 -2.83 -27.27 -15.55
CA SER A 829 -2.45 -27.02 -14.15
C SER A 829 -3.49 -26.18 -13.40
N SER A 830 -4.25 -25.34 -14.11
CA SER A 830 -5.33 -24.51 -13.55
C SER A 830 -6.66 -25.27 -13.37
N GLY A 831 -6.61 -26.61 -13.31
CA GLY A 831 -7.79 -27.47 -13.13
C GLY A 831 -8.44 -27.92 -14.44
N GLY A 832 -7.78 -27.74 -15.60
CA GLY A 832 -8.24 -28.29 -16.88
C GLY A 832 -8.24 -29.83 -16.93
N ALA A 833 -7.38 -30.46 -16.13
CA ALA A 833 -7.38 -31.90 -15.85
C ALA A 833 -7.06 -32.13 -14.36
N LEU A 834 -7.83 -32.99 -13.70
CA LEU A 834 -7.61 -33.35 -12.29
C LEU A 834 -7.58 -34.87 -12.18
N LEU A 835 -6.45 -35.42 -11.74
CA LEU A 835 -6.28 -36.85 -11.50
C LEU A 835 -6.64 -37.18 -10.04
N ASP A 836 -7.50 -38.18 -9.88
CA ASP A 836 -7.74 -38.84 -8.59
C ASP A 836 -7.18 -40.26 -8.68
N ARG A 837 -6.00 -40.47 -8.08
CA ARG A 837 -5.31 -41.76 -8.09
C ARG A 837 -6.03 -42.83 -7.26
N GLN A 838 -6.88 -42.46 -6.29
CA GLN A 838 -7.59 -43.42 -5.45
C GLN A 838 -8.81 -44.01 -6.14
N SER A 839 -9.48 -43.19 -6.97
CA SER A 839 -10.65 -43.61 -7.74
C SER A 839 -10.33 -43.90 -9.22
N GLU A 840 -9.04 -43.90 -9.59
CA GLU A 840 -8.56 -44.13 -10.96
C GLU A 840 -9.30 -43.27 -11.99
N THR A 841 -9.62 -42.04 -11.62
CA THR A 841 -10.49 -41.15 -12.40
C THR A 841 -9.76 -39.87 -12.78
N VAL A 842 -9.85 -39.49 -14.06
CA VAL A 842 -9.38 -38.20 -14.58
C VAL A 842 -10.58 -37.31 -14.89
N ARG A 843 -10.71 -36.19 -14.18
CA ARG A 843 -11.76 -35.19 -14.44
C ARG A 843 -11.25 -34.13 -15.40
N LEU A 844 -11.75 -34.14 -16.63
CA LEU A 844 -11.36 -33.23 -17.70
C LEU A 844 -12.33 -32.04 -17.86
N SER A 845 -11.82 -30.91 -18.33
CA SER A 845 -12.67 -29.79 -18.76
C SER A 845 -13.62 -30.21 -19.89
N ARG A 846 -14.81 -29.57 -19.97
CA ARG A 846 -15.79 -29.85 -21.03
C ARG A 846 -15.30 -29.47 -22.43
N VAL A 847 -14.23 -28.68 -22.55
CA VAL A 847 -13.58 -28.36 -23.83
C VAL A 847 -13.25 -29.65 -24.59
N PHE A 848 -12.67 -30.65 -23.91
CA PHE A 848 -12.34 -31.95 -24.50
C PHE A 848 -13.56 -32.76 -24.95
N ARG A 849 -14.75 -32.47 -24.41
CA ARG A 849 -16.01 -33.09 -24.85
C ARG A 849 -16.68 -32.32 -25.98
N TRP A 850 -16.67 -30.99 -25.93
CA TRP A 850 -17.31 -30.14 -26.94
C TRP A 850 -16.57 -30.18 -28.27
N TYR A 851 -15.24 -30.32 -28.20
CA TYR A 851 -14.34 -30.29 -29.34
C TYR A 851 -13.63 -31.62 -29.55
N ALA A 852 -14.26 -32.73 -29.18
CA ALA A 852 -13.65 -34.07 -29.23
C ALA A 852 -13.04 -34.40 -30.61
N GLU A 853 -13.67 -33.96 -31.71
CA GLU A 853 -13.16 -34.14 -33.08
C GLU A 853 -11.82 -33.44 -33.34
N ASP A 854 -11.44 -32.44 -32.54
CA ASP A 854 -10.19 -31.68 -32.66
C ASP A 854 -9.06 -32.26 -31.84
N PHE A 855 -9.33 -33.23 -30.96
CA PHE A 855 -8.33 -33.93 -30.16
C PHE A 855 -8.13 -35.35 -30.70
N PRO A 856 -7.12 -36.11 -30.23
CA PRO A 856 -6.98 -37.51 -30.59
C PRO A 856 -8.26 -38.32 -30.31
N ASN A 857 -8.53 -39.33 -31.14
CA ASN A 857 -9.86 -39.91 -31.27
C ASN A 857 -10.18 -40.96 -30.20
N SER A 858 -9.17 -41.54 -29.55
CA SER A 858 -9.34 -42.51 -28.46
C SER A 858 -9.03 -41.87 -27.10
N GLN A 859 -9.62 -42.43 -26.05
CA GLN A 859 -9.46 -41.93 -24.68
C GLN A 859 -7.99 -42.00 -24.22
N ASP A 860 -7.32 -43.10 -24.55
CA ASP A 860 -5.91 -43.33 -24.24
C ASP A 860 -5.00 -42.34 -24.98
N GLU A 861 -5.20 -42.12 -26.27
CA GLU A 861 -4.45 -41.12 -27.04
C GLU A 861 -4.67 -39.70 -26.52
N LEU A 862 -5.90 -39.36 -26.11
CA LEU A 862 -6.20 -38.08 -25.47
C LEU A 862 -5.43 -37.94 -24.15
N LEU A 863 -5.46 -38.95 -23.27
CA LEU A 863 -4.74 -38.91 -22.00
C LEU A 863 -3.22 -38.82 -22.20
N HIS A 864 -2.66 -39.54 -23.19
CA HIS A 864 -1.25 -39.41 -23.56
C HIS A 864 -0.90 -38.02 -24.08
N PHE A 865 -1.75 -37.43 -24.91
CA PHE A 865 -1.59 -36.05 -25.38
C PHE A 865 -1.57 -35.07 -24.20
N LEU A 866 -2.51 -35.18 -23.25
CA LEU A 866 -2.58 -34.31 -22.07
C LEU A 866 -1.38 -34.50 -21.14
N ALA A 867 -0.89 -35.73 -20.97
CA ALA A 867 0.30 -36.02 -20.17
C ALA A 867 1.58 -35.38 -20.76
N GLY A 868 1.59 -34.95 -22.02
CA GLY A 868 2.68 -34.13 -22.59
C GLY A 868 2.76 -32.72 -21.99
N TYR A 869 1.66 -32.23 -21.42
CA TYR A 869 1.49 -30.86 -20.97
C TYR A 869 1.20 -30.74 -19.46
N LEU A 870 1.19 -31.83 -18.70
CA LEU A 870 1.07 -31.76 -17.24
C LEU A 870 2.35 -31.23 -16.60
N HIS A 871 2.18 -30.39 -15.58
CA HIS A 871 3.29 -29.84 -14.80
C HIS A 871 3.87 -30.89 -13.84
N ASP A 872 2.98 -31.59 -13.12
CA ASP A 872 3.33 -32.71 -12.24
C ASP A 872 3.79 -33.91 -13.08
N GLN A 873 5.08 -34.23 -12.99
CA GLN A 873 5.69 -35.32 -13.76
C GLN A 873 5.32 -36.70 -13.22
N GLU A 874 4.93 -36.82 -11.95
CA GLU A 874 4.43 -38.08 -11.40
C GLU A 874 3.03 -38.38 -11.92
N ASP A 875 2.14 -37.39 -11.93
CA ASP A 875 0.81 -37.52 -12.53
C ASP A 875 0.89 -37.79 -14.04
N ALA A 876 1.81 -37.11 -14.73
CA ALA A 876 2.06 -37.35 -16.15
C ALA A 876 2.53 -38.78 -16.43
N SER A 877 3.47 -39.30 -15.61
CA SER A 877 3.99 -40.66 -15.75
C SER A 877 2.92 -41.69 -15.42
N PHE A 878 2.17 -41.48 -14.33
CA PHE A 878 1.06 -42.33 -13.94
C PHE A 878 -0.01 -42.44 -15.02
N ILE A 879 -0.40 -41.30 -15.62
CA ILE A 879 -1.36 -41.27 -16.74
C ILE A 879 -0.81 -42.01 -17.96
N ARG A 880 0.49 -41.87 -18.29
CA ARG A 880 1.09 -42.59 -19.41
C ARG A 880 1.11 -44.10 -19.19
N GLU A 881 1.30 -44.55 -17.96
CA GLU A 881 1.36 -45.99 -17.63
C GLU A 881 -0.04 -46.62 -17.56
N HIS A 882 -1.06 -45.87 -17.13
CA HIS A 882 -2.39 -46.40 -16.82
C HIS A 882 -3.52 -45.84 -17.71
N ALA A 883 -3.20 -45.18 -18.83
CA ALA A 883 -4.18 -44.50 -19.69
C ALA A 883 -5.39 -45.36 -20.11
N ASN A 884 -5.17 -46.67 -20.30
CA ASN A 884 -6.19 -47.63 -20.70
C ASN A 884 -7.14 -48.05 -19.56
N GLU A 885 -6.76 -47.79 -18.31
CA GLU A 885 -7.46 -48.23 -17.11
C GLU A 885 -8.21 -47.07 -16.42
N LEU A 886 -7.82 -45.82 -16.72
CA LEU A 886 -8.41 -44.63 -16.13
C LEU A 886 -9.81 -44.32 -16.64
N MET A 887 -10.71 -43.94 -15.73
CA MET A 887 -12.05 -43.45 -16.07
C MET A 887 -12.02 -41.95 -16.36
N VAL A 888 -12.62 -41.49 -17.47
CA VAL A 888 -12.72 -40.06 -17.79
C VAL A 888 -14.08 -39.49 -17.44
N GLU A 889 -14.10 -38.49 -16.56
CA GLU A 889 -15.28 -37.68 -16.23
C GLU A 889 -15.10 -36.24 -16.73
N TYR A 890 -16.21 -35.52 -16.95
CA TYR A 890 -16.16 -34.12 -17.38
C TYR A 890 -16.70 -33.17 -16.32
N GLN A 891 -15.92 -32.13 -16.03
CA GLN A 891 -16.21 -31.12 -15.01
C GLN A 891 -17.40 -30.20 -15.41
N LYS A 892 -17.97 -29.47 -14.45
CA LYS A 892 -18.94 -28.40 -14.76
C LYS A 892 -18.19 -27.16 -15.23
N TYR A 893 -18.64 -26.55 -16.33
CA TYR A 893 -18.00 -25.36 -16.90
C TYR A 893 -18.61 -24.08 -16.33
N ASP A 894 -17.78 -23.21 -15.75
CA ASP A 894 -18.19 -21.96 -15.13
C ASP A 894 -18.23 -20.82 -16.17
N TRP A 895 -19.44 -20.52 -16.64
CA TRP A 895 -19.69 -19.47 -17.62
C TRP A 895 -19.69 -18.05 -17.03
N ARG A 896 -19.42 -17.89 -15.74
CA ARG A 896 -19.28 -16.56 -15.15
C ARG A 896 -18.11 -15.81 -15.77
N LEU A 897 -18.25 -14.50 -15.92
CA LEU A 897 -17.23 -13.62 -16.48
C LEU A 897 -15.93 -13.74 -15.67
N ASN A 898 -14.77 -13.84 -16.34
CA ASN A 898 -13.45 -13.82 -15.70
C ASN A 898 -13.07 -12.38 -15.31
N ARG A 899 -13.89 -11.78 -14.46
CA ARG A 899 -13.77 -10.41 -13.98
C ARG A 899 -12.98 -10.33 -12.68
#